data_AF-A0A9D8PSC1-F1
#
_entry.id   AF-A0A9D8PSC1-F1
#
_cell.length_a   1.000
_cell.length_b   1.000
_cell.length_c   1.000
_cell.angle_alpha   90.00
_cell.angle_beta   90.00
_cell.angle_gamma   90.00
#
_symmetry.space_group_name_H-M   'P 1'
#
loop_
_entity.id
_entity.type
_entity.pdbx_description
1 polymer ?
#
loop_
_entity_poly.entity_id
_entity_poly.type
_entity_poly.pdbx_seq_one_letter_code
_entity_poly.pdbx_strand_id
1 'polypeptide(L)'
;MKPKRPRAFALNAVAAALLAAYIQPASAVTTYWLGGPTPTWTSGAWTDGRPTTGDTAALLFPGADPVVVHDEITPGVALVGLNIGSDHILFQPFPTDLRSFNEAIGTYCLVSLCGGDRGSGVGTHIQAAGTNTIANDLHLGVSAGTAGYYQLNGGTLTVGRDTVLGPNLVSTAGFAASGTIANSGGTHTVGRDLILGTLENQTGTYDLSGTGTLSVGRDTWVGAWGHGSFNQSGGSATIGKDLLLGNWTGGTGTVSVTGGSLIVTRSIQVGNFGDGTFTQNGGVVTNEQTHINRGSYTLLGGVFTSTSSTDVSGYGGAALFQQSGGTHNTPHLTIGDKDTVAATYDLSGGVLKTDLTAIANNYYGATTGMMNHRGGMHETGILGLGSFSGNVGTYNLLSTGSLTAAQVKVGEEGTGVFNQSGGTATVTEFKLGTWTTGTGRAELSGGQLNANYLTVGERGDGSFKQTGGTVRTDYLQVLYHEAEAGKQASYSLSGGMLQSYWLSVGNGVSSAEARFEQTGGNVEADSVGINGSTGKSNYAMSGGTLSTQSLAVFGKYSTMDHSGGTVTVNDLDDGVSGSLLVSGAGANYRLSGTGVVRASEAVIYLGGSFDLSASGSLLTERTKVGYFGPAPESSFVQNGGHHQTGTLAVGSSGGTGRYILHGGMLDATGLGLTLSLGDGGTGAFVQNGGTVNAGWMFVGDGSGGQGKYDLNGGTLNTAWEAVVGFSTGTTGVFNQTGGTHNALNVLLVGYRGNGTYNLSGPAVLNVSGTSGVGGYGGTGTFNQSGGTHTTSQVAIGSAGTYRLDGGTLNAGSVVNQGTLHLAGGSLNTASIDNRGALSVVATGARSLTTNLDNQGTVDIGGGGSFTFNGNVVNQASGNVHLHNAGGSVFNGEVVNHGTWKLTDTTATFTGTLTNHGAYVSDPSDTHVFKLVVGETGYLVGGAGDRWFIGGDFANHSKQGALWNTRDAYLAFTGGGDHTFLLASEDRGAAGFADNFAWDTLFLGAGDILHLGDGNTDNSGTALYVDAFLLEGNDLGLLSHLFGDGIDIYYDYGDARNAYLRGASYTLAGGGSLRAFGAPPPPPPPAGVPEPTTLALLGLSLAGLRLTRRRH
;
A
#
# COMPACT_ATOMS: atom_id res chain seq x y z
N MET A 1 22.22 -40.69 -34.60
CA MET A 1 21.86 -42.11 -34.75
C MET A 1 21.32 -42.32 -36.16
N LYS A 2 21.84 -43.30 -36.92
CA LYS A 2 21.41 -43.58 -38.30
C LYS A 2 19.99 -44.17 -38.29
N PRO A 3 19.04 -43.73 -39.15
CA PRO A 3 17.69 -44.28 -39.14
C PRO A 3 17.67 -45.62 -39.88
N LYS A 4 17.16 -46.66 -39.21
CA LYS A 4 16.73 -47.91 -39.84
C LYS A 4 15.47 -47.62 -40.66
N ARG A 5 15.51 -47.91 -41.96
CA ARG A 5 14.38 -47.78 -42.89
C ARG A 5 13.24 -48.74 -42.49
N PRO A 6 11.97 -48.31 -42.52
CA PRO A 6 10.83 -49.22 -42.36
C PRO A 6 10.63 -50.04 -43.64
N ARG A 7 10.48 -51.36 -43.50
CA ARG A 7 10.07 -52.28 -44.56
C ARG A 7 8.57 -52.13 -44.77
N ALA A 8 8.15 -51.31 -45.74
CA ALA A 8 6.78 -51.26 -46.21
C ALA A 8 6.48 -52.55 -47.01
N PHE A 9 5.44 -53.26 -46.59
CA PHE A 9 4.89 -54.42 -47.31
C PHE A 9 4.35 -53.96 -48.67
N ALA A 10 5.04 -54.36 -49.74
CA ALA A 10 4.61 -54.14 -51.11
C ALA A 10 3.58 -55.23 -51.48
N LEU A 11 2.28 -54.93 -51.33
CA LEU A 11 1.18 -55.78 -51.83
C LEU A 11 0.58 -55.26 -53.15
N ASN A 12 0.72 -53.96 -53.46
CA ASN A 12 0.08 -53.34 -54.63
C ASN A 12 0.78 -53.58 -55.98
N ALA A 13 2.05 -53.99 -55.98
CA ALA A 13 2.78 -54.26 -57.23
C ALA A 13 2.46 -55.65 -57.81
N VAL A 14 2.02 -56.60 -56.98
CA VAL A 14 1.76 -57.98 -57.42
C VAL A 14 0.35 -58.12 -58.01
N ALA A 15 -0.65 -57.41 -57.47
CA ALA A 15 -2.02 -57.40 -58.01
C ALA A 15 -2.12 -56.64 -59.36
N ALA A 16 -1.43 -55.51 -59.49
CA ALA A 16 -1.34 -54.78 -60.78
C ALA A 16 -0.51 -55.55 -61.83
N ALA A 17 0.52 -56.28 -61.40
CA ALA A 17 1.28 -57.16 -62.28
C ALA A 17 0.49 -58.38 -62.74
N LEU A 18 -0.42 -58.93 -61.92
CA LEU A 18 -1.35 -59.99 -62.36
C LEU A 18 -2.40 -59.46 -63.36
N LEU A 19 -2.88 -58.22 -63.21
CA LEU A 19 -3.84 -57.61 -64.15
C LEU A 19 -3.20 -57.26 -65.50
N ALA A 20 -1.92 -56.87 -65.51
CA ALA A 20 -1.16 -56.61 -66.73
C ALA A 20 -0.69 -57.90 -67.45
N ALA A 21 -0.59 -59.03 -66.75
CA ALA A 21 -0.15 -60.30 -67.33
C ALA A 21 -1.24 -61.06 -68.11
N TYR A 22 -2.51 -60.65 -68.05
CA TYR A 22 -3.63 -61.35 -68.71
C TYR A 22 -4.20 -60.65 -69.94
N ILE A 23 -3.65 -59.51 -70.36
CA ILE A 23 -4.03 -58.86 -71.62
C ILE A 23 -3.13 -59.38 -72.74
N GLN A 24 -3.34 -60.64 -73.13
CA GLN A 24 -3.12 -61.07 -74.51
C GLN A 24 -4.53 -61.25 -75.11
N PRO A 25 -4.86 -60.62 -76.26
CA PRO A 25 -6.10 -60.92 -76.95
C PRO A 25 -5.94 -62.31 -77.59
N ALA A 26 -6.31 -63.35 -76.86
CA ALA A 26 -6.35 -64.70 -77.38
C ALA A 26 -7.82 -65.09 -77.68
N SER A 27 -8.13 -65.09 -78.98
CA SER A 27 -9.04 -65.99 -79.68
C SER A 27 -10.35 -66.38 -78.98
N ALA A 28 -11.46 -66.01 -79.61
CA ALA A 28 -12.81 -66.52 -79.37
C ALA A 28 -12.81 -68.03 -79.05
N VAL A 29 -12.97 -68.36 -77.77
CA VAL A 29 -13.49 -69.65 -77.30
C VAL A 29 -14.65 -69.27 -76.39
N THR A 30 -15.84 -69.53 -76.90
CA THR A 30 -17.12 -69.41 -76.19
C THR A 30 -17.14 -70.35 -75.00
N THR A 31 -17.12 -69.79 -73.79
CA THR A 31 -17.52 -70.49 -72.56
C THR A 31 -18.82 -69.90 -72.05
N TYR A 32 -19.91 -70.55 -72.45
CA TYR A 32 -21.22 -70.46 -71.81
C TYR A 32 -21.20 -71.18 -70.45
N TRP A 33 -22.20 -70.91 -69.60
CA TRP A 33 -22.49 -71.71 -68.40
C TRP A 33 -22.19 -73.21 -68.62
N LEU A 34 -21.20 -73.77 -67.93
CA LEU A 34 -20.78 -75.17 -68.10
C LEU A 34 -21.71 -76.10 -67.29
N GLY A 35 -22.82 -76.52 -67.89
CA GLY A 35 -23.58 -77.69 -67.44
C GLY A 35 -22.98 -78.98 -68.03
N GLY A 36 -22.28 -79.78 -67.22
CA GLY A 36 -21.70 -81.08 -67.61
C GLY A 36 -22.24 -82.27 -66.76
N PRO A 37 -22.21 -83.51 -67.27
CA PRO A 37 -23.08 -84.60 -66.82
C PRO A 37 -22.52 -85.39 -65.61
N THR A 38 -22.97 -84.98 -64.41
CA THR A 38 -23.15 -85.78 -63.17
C THR A 38 -21.92 -86.31 -62.39
N PRO A 39 -22.03 -86.60 -61.07
CA PRO A 39 -23.10 -86.35 -60.06
C PRO A 39 -22.56 -85.50 -58.87
N THR A 40 -23.23 -84.56 -58.23
CA THR A 40 -24.55 -84.58 -57.61
C THR A 40 -24.99 -83.13 -57.38
N TRP A 41 -26.22 -82.88 -57.82
CA TRP A 41 -26.92 -81.62 -57.80
C TRP A 41 -28.02 -81.75 -56.75
N THR A 42 -28.12 -80.84 -55.78
CA THR A 42 -29.28 -80.86 -54.87
C THR A 42 -30.41 -80.02 -55.46
N SER A 43 -31.44 -80.75 -55.91
CA SER A 43 -32.80 -80.36 -56.33
C SER A 43 -32.92 -79.27 -57.41
N GLY A 44 -32.79 -79.69 -58.66
CA GLY A 44 -33.19 -78.93 -59.86
C GLY A 44 -32.55 -79.54 -61.09
N ALA A 45 -33.31 -80.24 -61.93
CA ALA A 45 -32.81 -80.82 -63.17
C ALA A 45 -32.69 -79.70 -64.22
N TRP A 46 -31.46 -79.25 -64.49
CA TRP A 46 -31.19 -78.23 -65.52
C TRP A 46 -31.44 -78.81 -66.91
N THR A 47 -32.40 -78.23 -67.63
CA THR A 47 -32.59 -78.46 -69.07
C THR A 47 -31.74 -77.42 -69.82
N ASP A 48 -30.80 -77.89 -70.64
CA ASP A 48 -29.96 -77.11 -71.58
C ASP A 48 -28.67 -76.45 -71.04
N GLY A 49 -28.23 -76.79 -69.82
CA GLY A 49 -26.93 -76.32 -69.30
C GLY A 49 -26.85 -74.81 -69.01
N ARG A 50 -27.99 -74.11 -69.02
CA ARG A 50 -28.13 -72.71 -68.62
C ARG A 50 -29.00 -72.60 -67.37
N PRO A 51 -28.76 -71.61 -66.50
CA PRO A 51 -29.67 -71.34 -65.40
C PRO A 51 -31.04 -70.82 -65.81
N THR A 52 -32.06 -71.22 -65.06
CA THR A 52 -33.44 -70.76 -65.18
C THR A 52 -33.96 -70.19 -63.85
N THR A 53 -35.10 -69.50 -63.90
CA THR A 53 -35.64 -68.78 -62.74
C THR A 53 -35.98 -69.77 -61.63
N GLY A 54 -35.48 -69.52 -60.42
CA GLY A 54 -35.61 -70.45 -59.29
C GLY A 54 -34.36 -71.30 -59.02
N ASP A 55 -33.38 -71.29 -59.92
CA ASP A 55 -32.20 -72.16 -59.78
C ASP A 55 -31.11 -71.56 -58.87
N THR A 56 -30.26 -72.42 -58.30
CA THR A 56 -29.03 -72.01 -57.62
C THR A 56 -27.82 -72.28 -58.50
N ALA A 57 -27.18 -71.22 -58.98
CA ALA A 57 -26.07 -71.28 -59.91
C ALA A 57 -24.74 -71.28 -59.14
N ALA A 58 -23.79 -72.15 -59.52
CA ALA A 58 -22.58 -72.38 -58.72
C ALA A 58 -21.34 -72.61 -59.59
N LEU A 59 -20.32 -71.77 -59.42
CA LEU A 59 -18.99 -71.87 -60.03
C LEU A 59 -18.00 -72.42 -58.98
N LEU A 60 -18.02 -73.74 -58.74
CA LEU A 60 -17.36 -74.36 -57.56
C LEU A 60 -16.23 -75.37 -57.87
N PHE A 61 -16.11 -75.84 -59.11
CA PHE A 61 -15.20 -76.93 -59.47
C PHE A 61 -14.05 -76.42 -60.33
N PRO A 62 -12.80 -76.86 -60.12
CA PRO A 62 -11.70 -76.55 -61.04
C PRO A 62 -11.99 -77.12 -62.44
N GLY A 63 -12.51 -76.28 -63.34
CA GLY A 63 -12.66 -76.55 -64.77
C GLY A 63 -11.45 -76.05 -65.56
N ALA A 64 -11.43 -76.27 -66.88
CA ALA A 64 -10.38 -75.75 -67.76
C ALA A 64 -10.33 -74.21 -67.83
N ASP A 65 -11.45 -73.55 -67.49
CA ASP A 65 -11.66 -72.12 -67.74
C ASP A 65 -11.95 -71.37 -66.42
N PRO A 66 -10.95 -70.69 -65.83
CA PRO A 66 -11.09 -69.97 -64.56
C PRO A 66 -11.84 -68.62 -64.67
N VAL A 67 -12.21 -68.19 -65.88
CA VAL A 67 -12.90 -66.91 -66.14
C VAL A 67 -14.20 -67.18 -66.89
N VAL A 68 -15.32 -66.77 -66.28
CA VAL A 68 -16.67 -66.86 -66.84
C VAL A 68 -17.16 -65.45 -67.18
N VAL A 69 -17.49 -65.20 -68.44
CA VAL A 69 -18.04 -63.92 -68.88
C VAL A 69 -19.56 -63.99 -68.87
N HIS A 70 -20.21 -63.04 -68.18
CA HIS A 70 -21.66 -62.86 -68.23
C HIS A 70 -22.03 -61.96 -69.43
N ASP A 71 -22.72 -62.52 -70.41
CA ASP A 71 -23.02 -61.87 -71.69
C ASP A 71 -24.53 -61.82 -72.05
N GLU A 72 -25.42 -62.23 -71.15
CA GLU A 72 -26.84 -62.37 -71.47
C GLU A 72 -27.56 -61.01 -71.56
N ILE A 73 -28.09 -60.69 -72.75
CA ILE A 73 -28.76 -59.41 -73.10
C ILE A 73 -30.29 -59.46 -72.83
N THR A 74 -30.83 -60.61 -72.40
CA THR A 74 -32.28 -60.86 -72.15
C THR A 74 -32.58 -60.97 -70.65
N PRO A 75 -33.82 -60.67 -70.18
CA PRO A 75 -34.10 -60.31 -68.79
C PRO A 75 -33.63 -61.38 -67.79
N GLY A 76 -32.77 -60.92 -66.87
CA GLY A 76 -32.02 -61.74 -65.92
C GLY A 76 -32.87 -62.78 -65.23
N VAL A 77 -32.49 -64.03 -65.45
CA VAL A 77 -32.94 -65.20 -64.69
C VAL A 77 -32.85 -64.88 -63.20
N ALA A 78 -33.97 -64.98 -62.46
CA ALA A 78 -33.96 -64.73 -61.02
C ALA A 78 -33.50 -66.00 -60.30
N LEU A 79 -32.20 -66.07 -60.00
CA LEU A 79 -31.60 -67.18 -59.29
C LEU A 79 -32.02 -67.19 -57.82
N VAL A 80 -32.19 -68.37 -57.20
CA VAL A 80 -32.32 -68.50 -55.74
C VAL A 80 -30.95 -68.31 -55.05
N GLY A 81 -29.86 -68.63 -55.74
CA GLY A 81 -28.51 -68.40 -55.24
C GLY A 81 -27.48 -68.31 -56.35
N LEU A 82 -26.44 -67.50 -56.18
CA LEU A 82 -25.24 -67.49 -57.02
C LEU A 82 -24.00 -67.70 -56.15
N ASN A 83 -23.27 -68.79 -56.36
CA ASN A 83 -22.07 -69.12 -55.61
C ASN A 83 -20.83 -69.07 -56.52
N ILE A 84 -19.80 -68.32 -56.14
CA ILE A 84 -18.51 -68.26 -56.82
C ILE A 84 -17.46 -68.83 -55.87
N GLY A 85 -16.86 -69.95 -56.23
CA GLY A 85 -15.91 -70.74 -55.44
C GLY A 85 -14.47 -70.64 -55.97
N SER A 86 -13.62 -71.54 -55.47
CA SER A 86 -12.16 -71.53 -55.64
C SER A 86 -11.69 -71.34 -57.10
N ASP A 87 -10.83 -70.34 -57.31
CA ASP A 87 -10.13 -70.00 -58.56
C ASP A 87 -11.02 -69.56 -59.74
N HIS A 88 -12.25 -69.10 -59.46
CA HIS A 88 -13.16 -68.59 -60.49
C HIS A 88 -13.34 -67.07 -60.46
N ILE A 89 -13.42 -66.49 -61.65
CA ILE A 89 -13.73 -65.09 -61.90
C ILE A 89 -15.02 -65.01 -62.71
N LEU A 90 -16.07 -64.39 -62.17
CA LEU A 90 -17.22 -63.93 -62.93
C LEU A 90 -16.95 -62.52 -63.43
N PHE A 91 -16.88 -62.31 -64.75
CA PHE A 91 -16.68 -61.01 -65.38
C PHE A 91 -17.97 -60.53 -66.04
N GLN A 92 -18.47 -59.36 -65.65
CA GLN A 92 -19.62 -58.66 -66.24
C GLN A 92 -19.13 -57.41 -67.00
N PRO A 93 -18.67 -57.55 -68.25
CA PRO A 93 -18.14 -56.44 -69.04
C PRO A 93 -19.20 -55.55 -69.71
N PHE A 94 -20.44 -56.03 -69.84
CA PHE A 94 -21.47 -55.39 -70.67
C PHE A 94 -22.64 -54.84 -69.83
N PRO A 95 -23.53 -54.01 -70.40
CA PRO A 95 -24.72 -53.48 -69.73
C PRO A 95 -25.83 -54.54 -69.56
N THR A 96 -25.54 -55.65 -68.89
CA THR A 96 -26.47 -56.78 -68.68
C THR A 96 -27.08 -56.78 -67.28
N ASP A 97 -28.20 -57.49 -67.10
CA ASP A 97 -28.91 -57.61 -65.82
C ASP A 97 -28.69 -59.01 -65.22
N LEU A 98 -28.02 -59.09 -64.06
CA LEU A 98 -27.92 -60.29 -63.22
C LEU A 98 -28.87 -60.18 -62.03
N ARG A 99 -29.62 -61.25 -61.72
CA ARG A 99 -30.54 -61.27 -60.58
C ARG A 99 -30.38 -62.54 -59.76
N SER A 100 -30.24 -62.39 -58.45
CA SER A 100 -30.19 -63.50 -57.50
C SER A 100 -30.96 -63.17 -56.23
N PHE A 101 -31.39 -64.18 -55.48
CA PHE A 101 -31.95 -63.98 -54.15
C PHE A 101 -30.82 -63.86 -53.12
N ASN A 102 -29.82 -64.74 -53.17
CA ASN A 102 -28.56 -64.61 -52.42
C ASN A 102 -27.36 -64.74 -53.36
N GLU A 103 -26.27 -64.04 -53.05
CA GLU A 103 -24.98 -64.22 -53.75
C GLU A 103 -23.86 -64.45 -52.75
N ALA A 104 -22.96 -65.37 -53.05
CA ALA A 104 -21.86 -65.76 -52.19
C ALA A 104 -20.57 -65.94 -53.01
N ILE A 105 -19.52 -65.18 -52.67
CA ILE A 105 -18.24 -65.15 -53.38
C ILE A 105 -17.15 -65.63 -52.44
N GLY A 106 -16.28 -66.54 -52.88
CA GLY A 106 -15.30 -67.20 -52.01
C GLY A 106 -15.94 -68.24 -51.11
N THR A 107 -16.62 -69.22 -51.71
CA THR A 107 -17.28 -70.34 -51.02
C THR A 107 -16.42 -71.62 -51.04
N TYR A 108 -16.55 -72.46 -50.00
CA TYR A 108 -15.83 -73.74 -49.87
C TYR A 108 -16.58 -74.89 -50.55
N CYS A 109 -15.88 -75.88 -51.12
CA CYS A 109 -16.51 -77.14 -51.57
C CYS A 109 -16.57 -78.17 -50.42
N LEU A 110 -17.78 -78.50 -49.94
CA LEU A 110 -17.96 -79.50 -48.88
C LEU A 110 -17.51 -80.91 -49.32
N VAL A 111 -16.91 -81.64 -48.38
CA VAL A 111 -16.19 -82.93 -48.55
C VAL A 111 -16.99 -84.03 -49.27
N SER A 112 -18.32 -83.90 -49.36
CA SER A 112 -19.18 -84.86 -50.07
C SER A 112 -19.19 -84.69 -51.61
N LEU A 113 -18.61 -83.61 -52.16
CA LEU A 113 -18.81 -83.22 -53.57
C LEU A 113 -17.52 -83.09 -54.41
N CYS A 114 -16.33 -83.02 -53.80
CA CYS A 114 -15.08 -82.67 -54.52
C CYS A 114 -13.87 -83.60 -54.28
N GLY A 115 -14.04 -84.86 -53.84
CA GLY A 115 -12.96 -85.85 -53.85
C GLY A 115 -11.67 -85.44 -53.10
N GLY A 116 -11.71 -85.39 -51.77
CA GLY A 116 -10.52 -85.54 -50.91
C GLY A 116 -9.58 -84.34 -50.72
N ASP A 117 -9.40 -83.46 -51.70
CA ASP A 117 -8.40 -82.39 -51.62
C ASP A 117 -8.96 -81.08 -51.04
N ARG A 118 -8.33 -80.61 -49.96
CA ARG A 118 -8.68 -79.35 -49.27
C ARG A 118 -8.12 -78.16 -50.05
N GLY A 119 -8.91 -77.56 -50.94
CA GLY A 119 -8.57 -76.31 -51.64
C GLY A 119 -8.82 -75.06 -50.78
N SER A 120 -7.92 -74.07 -50.88
CA SER A 120 -8.13 -72.68 -50.41
C SER A 120 -9.09 -71.97 -51.38
N GLY A 121 -10.22 -71.44 -50.89
CA GLY A 121 -11.31 -70.99 -51.77
C GLY A 121 -11.31 -69.50 -52.07
N VAL A 122 -10.63 -69.06 -53.13
CA VAL A 122 -10.67 -67.66 -53.60
C VAL A 122 -11.68 -67.51 -54.75
N GLY A 123 -12.69 -66.63 -54.62
CA GLY A 123 -13.65 -66.31 -55.69
C GLY A 123 -13.66 -64.83 -56.03
N THR A 124 -13.86 -64.47 -57.31
CA THR A 124 -13.86 -63.07 -57.77
C THR A 124 -15.07 -62.75 -58.65
N HIS A 125 -15.68 -61.58 -58.47
CA HIS A 125 -16.69 -60.98 -59.36
C HIS A 125 -16.19 -59.61 -59.82
N ILE A 126 -15.99 -59.41 -61.13
CA ILE A 126 -15.60 -58.13 -61.73
C ILE A 126 -16.79 -57.57 -62.52
N GLN A 127 -17.37 -56.45 -62.07
CA GLN A 127 -18.45 -55.74 -62.72
C GLN A 127 -17.94 -54.42 -63.32
N ALA A 128 -17.95 -54.33 -64.65
CA ALA A 128 -17.55 -53.12 -65.38
C ALA A 128 -18.75 -52.29 -65.89
N ALA A 129 -19.91 -52.91 -66.08
CA ALA A 129 -21.16 -52.27 -66.51
C ALA A 129 -22.38 -53.11 -66.03
N GLY A 130 -23.60 -52.69 -66.39
CA GLY A 130 -24.82 -53.47 -66.13
C GLY A 130 -25.36 -53.35 -64.70
N THR A 131 -26.38 -54.15 -64.36
CA THR A 131 -27.03 -54.19 -63.04
C THR A 131 -26.92 -55.59 -62.44
N ASN A 132 -26.39 -55.71 -61.22
CA ASN A 132 -26.52 -56.91 -60.40
C ASN A 132 -27.50 -56.65 -59.25
N THR A 133 -28.62 -57.36 -59.21
CA THR A 133 -29.66 -57.23 -58.17
C THR A 133 -29.74 -58.50 -57.33
N ILE A 134 -29.41 -58.38 -56.05
CA ILE A 134 -29.44 -59.45 -55.06
C ILE A 134 -30.58 -59.14 -54.09
N ALA A 135 -31.64 -59.94 -54.07
CA ALA A 135 -32.86 -59.60 -53.34
C ALA A 135 -32.73 -59.69 -51.80
N ASN A 136 -31.84 -60.54 -51.28
CA ASN A 136 -31.57 -60.72 -49.86
C ASN A 136 -30.13 -60.32 -49.53
N ASP A 137 -29.19 -61.26 -49.39
CA ASP A 137 -27.83 -60.96 -48.89
C ASP A 137 -26.73 -61.26 -49.92
N LEU A 138 -25.70 -60.40 -49.93
CA LEU A 138 -24.42 -60.63 -50.61
C LEU A 138 -23.37 -61.01 -49.56
N HIS A 139 -22.74 -62.18 -49.71
CA HIS A 139 -21.69 -62.66 -48.81
C HIS A 139 -20.34 -62.81 -49.53
N LEU A 140 -19.25 -62.30 -48.95
CA LEU A 140 -17.89 -62.48 -49.45
C LEU A 140 -17.03 -63.20 -48.40
N GLY A 141 -16.35 -64.28 -48.79
CA GLY A 141 -15.53 -65.11 -47.92
C GLY A 141 -16.38 -65.94 -46.96
N VAL A 142 -17.20 -66.86 -47.47
CA VAL A 142 -18.31 -67.49 -46.72
C VAL A 142 -17.89 -68.67 -45.83
N SER A 143 -16.65 -69.15 -45.90
CA SER A 143 -16.18 -70.30 -45.11
C SER A 143 -14.76 -70.10 -44.57
N ALA A 144 -14.41 -70.82 -43.50
CA ALA A 144 -13.09 -70.70 -42.88
C ALA A 144 -11.99 -71.09 -43.90
N GLY A 145 -11.00 -70.21 -44.13
CA GLY A 145 -9.95 -70.42 -45.13
C GLY A 145 -10.27 -69.94 -46.55
N THR A 146 -11.38 -69.24 -46.77
CA THR A 146 -11.78 -68.71 -48.10
C THR A 146 -11.63 -67.19 -48.22
N ALA A 147 -11.54 -66.70 -49.46
CA ALA A 147 -11.49 -65.28 -49.78
C ALA A 147 -12.47 -64.91 -50.91
N GLY A 148 -13.27 -63.86 -50.73
CA GLY A 148 -14.17 -63.34 -51.77
C GLY A 148 -13.80 -61.92 -52.21
N TYR A 149 -13.77 -61.67 -53.51
CA TYR A 149 -13.42 -60.36 -54.09
C TYR A 149 -14.51 -59.86 -55.05
N TYR A 150 -15.01 -58.64 -54.86
CA TYR A 150 -15.90 -57.96 -55.80
C TYR A 150 -15.25 -56.67 -56.30
N GLN A 151 -15.02 -56.54 -57.60
CA GLN A 151 -14.52 -55.31 -58.23
C GLN A 151 -15.66 -54.62 -58.96
N LEU A 152 -16.09 -53.46 -58.48
CA LEU A 152 -17.15 -52.64 -59.06
C LEU A 152 -16.51 -51.42 -59.76
N ASN A 153 -16.14 -51.62 -61.02
CA ASN A 153 -15.48 -50.60 -61.84
C ASN A 153 -16.50 -49.66 -62.52
N GLY A 154 -17.76 -50.08 -62.66
CA GLY A 154 -18.88 -49.35 -63.24
C GLY A 154 -20.20 -50.14 -63.11
N GLY A 155 -21.33 -49.56 -63.53
CA GLY A 155 -22.65 -50.22 -63.38
C GLY A 155 -23.27 -50.07 -61.98
N THR A 156 -24.29 -50.89 -61.69
CA THR A 156 -25.08 -50.85 -60.45
C THR A 156 -25.09 -52.21 -59.75
N LEU A 157 -24.80 -52.24 -58.46
CA LEU A 157 -24.99 -53.38 -57.55
C LEU A 157 -26.07 -53.01 -56.54
N THR A 158 -27.17 -53.75 -56.47
CA THR A 158 -28.27 -53.54 -55.52
C THR A 158 -28.46 -54.78 -54.66
N VAL A 159 -28.29 -54.66 -53.35
CA VAL A 159 -28.49 -55.73 -52.37
C VAL A 159 -29.69 -55.36 -51.50
N GLY A 160 -30.70 -56.23 -51.43
CA GLY A 160 -31.98 -55.92 -50.80
C GLY A 160 -31.94 -55.88 -49.27
N ARG A 161 -31.04 -56.65 -48.64
CA ARG A 161 -30.87 -56.71 -47.18
C ARG A 161 -29.43 -56.37 -46.78
N ASP A 162 -28.55 -57.35 -46.55
CA ASP A 162 -27.22 -57.08 -46.02
C ASP A 162 -26.10 -57.42 -47.01
N THR A 163 -25.05 -56.62 -47.00
CA THR A 163 -23.77 -56.99 -47.63
C THR A 163 -22.77 -57.34 -46.55
N VAL A 164 -22.29 -58.59 -46.55
CA VAL A 164 -21.52 -59.19 -45.46
C VAL A 164 -20.17 -59.66 -45.97
N LEU A 165 -19.09 -59.04 -45.48
CA LEU A 165 -17.71 -59.36 -45.84
C LEU A 165 -17.06 -60.12 -44.67
N GLY A 166 -17.16 -61.45 -44.75
CA GLY A 166 -16.85 -62.42 -43.71
C GLY A 166 -17.93 -63.52 -43.62
N PRO A 167 -17.62 -64.72 -43.12
CA PRO A 167 -18.57 -65.83 -43.05
C PRO A 167 -19.62 -65.64 -41.95
N ASN A 168 -20.82 -66.16 -42.19
CA ASN A 168 -21.97 -66.16 -41.25
C ASN A 168 -22.06 -67.44 -40.39
N LEU A 169 -21.10 -68.36 -40.51
CA LEU A 169 -21.09 -69.64 -39.80
C LEU A 169 -19.88 -69.73 -38.87
N VAL A 170 -20.11 -70.25 -37.66
CA VAL A 170 -19.10 -70.48 -36.61
C VAL A 170 -17.95 -71.29 -37.20
N SER A 171 -16.77 -70.68 -37.35
CA SER A 171 -15.59 -71.39 -37.82
C SER A 171 -15.08 -72.32 -36.72
N THR A 172 -14.85 -73.58 -37.07
CA THR A 172 -13.95 -74.46 -36.33
C THR A 172 -12.61 -73.74 -36.13
N ALA A 173 -12.09 -73.75 -34.90
CA ALA A 173 -10.95 -72.95 -34.46
C ALA A 173 -9.75 -73.00 -35.42
N GLY A 174 -9.34 -71.84 -35.96
CA GLY A 174 -7.98 -71.64 -36.50
C GLY A 174 -7.82 -71.16 -37.95
N PHE A 175 -8.87 -70.98 -38.76
CA PHE A 175 -8.72 -70.55 -40.17
C PHE A 175 -9.33 -69.17 -40.44
N ALA A 176 -8.53 -68.23 -40.95
CA ALA A 176 -8.98 -66.88 -41.34
C ALA A 176 -9.78 -66.91 -42.66
N ALA A 177 -10.79 -66.05 -42.77
CA ALA A 177 -11.56 -65.83 -43.99
C ALA A 177 -11.61 -64.32 -44.30
N SER A 178 -11.64 -63.96 -45.58
CA SER A 178 -11.63 -62.56 -46.00
C SER A 178 -12.64 -62.21 -47.09
N GLY A 179 -13.30 -61.05 -46.96
CA GLY A 179 -14.14 -60.48 -48.02
C GLY A 179 -13.65 -59.08 -48.41
N THR A 180 -13.62 -58.78 -49.71
CA THR A 180 -13.21 -57.46 -50.21
C THR A 180 -14.11 -56.95 -51.32
N ILE A 181 -14.63 -55.73 -51.18
CA ILE A 181 -15.28 -54.99 -52.28
C ILE A 181 -14.39 -53.79 -52.64
N ALA A 182 -14.04 -53.64 -53.91
CA ALA A 182 -13.36 -52.46 -54.44
C ALA A 182 -14.29 -51.75 -55.44
N ASN A 183 -14.83 -50.58 -55.06
CA ASN A 183 -15.68 -49.74 -55.91
C ASN A 183 -14.91 -48.50 -56.38
N SER A 184 -14.54 -48.46 -57.65
CA SER A 184 -13.83 -47.33 -58.26
C SER A 184 -14.70 -46.44 -59.15
N GLY A 185 -15.92 -46.88 -59.48
CA GLY A 185 -16.77 -46.15 -60.44
C GLY A 185 -18.23 -46.59 -60.56
N GLY A 186 -18.68 -47.64 -59.86
CA GLY A 186 -20.07 -48.09 -59.89
C GLY A 186 -20.92 -47.59 -58.71
N THR A 187 -22.22 -47.89 -58.77
CA THR A 187 -23.20 -47.55 -57.73
C THR A 187 -23.56 -48.78 -56.92
N HIS A 188 -23.26 -48.78 -55.62
CA HIS A 188 -23.62 -49.88 -54.71
C HIS A 188 -24.71 -49.43 -53.74
N THR A 189 -25.87 -50.08 -53.79
CA THR A 189 -26.97 -49.86 -52.85
C THR A 189 -27.17 -51.08 -51.97
N VAL A 190 -27.15 -50.91 -50.66
CA VAL A 190 -27.41 -51.93 -49.64
C VAL A 190 -28.68 -51.55 -48.90
N GLY A 191 -29.70 -52.42 -48.91
CA GLY A 191 -31.03 -52.10 -48.39
C GLY A 191 -31.08 -51.95 -46.88
N ARG A 192 -30.22 -52.66 -46.14
CA ARG A 192 -30.15 -52.62 -44.68
C ARG A 192 -28.72 -52.37 -44.18
N ASP A 193 -27.91 -53.41 -43.93
CA ASP A 193 -26.62 -53.24 -43.26
C ASP A 193 -25.42 -53.63 -44.15
N LEU A 194 -24.34 -52.83 -44.09
CA LEU A 194 -23.02 -53.22 -44.60
C LEU A 194 -22.18 -53.71 -43.42
N ILE A 195 -21.69 -54.95 -43.47
CA ILE A 195 -20.98 -55.58 -42.34
C ILE A 195 -19.60 -56.05 -42.79
N LEU A 196 -18.54 -55.49 -42.19
CA LEU A 196 -17.14 -55.77 -42.48
C LEU A 196 -16.51 -56.49 -41.27
N GLY A 197 -16.21 -57.77 -41.39
CA GLY A 197 -15.62 -58.56 -40.29
C GLY A 197 -16.63 -59.01 -39.23
N THR A 198 -17.31 -60.13 -39.49
CA THR A 198 -18.46 -60.66 -38.74
C THR A 198 -18.14 -61.46 -37.48
N LEU A 199 -17.03 -62.20 -37.39
CA LEU A 199 -16.65 -62.97 -36.20
C LEU A 199 -15.14 -62.89 -35.96
N GLU A 200 -14.67 -63.39 -34.81
CA GLU A 200 -13.25 -63.43 -34.44
C GLU A 200 -12.37 -64.03 -35.56
N ASN A 201 -11.20 -63.41 -35.81
CA ASN A 201 -10.23 -63.80 -36.85
C ASN A 201 -10.70 -63.68 -38.32
N GLN A 202 -11.77 -62.93 -38.59
CA GLN A 202 -12.28 -62.68 -39.96
C GLN A 202 -11.98 -61.26 -40.40
N THR A 203 -11.73 -61.07 -41.71
CA THR A 203 -11.39 -59.74 -42.26
C THR A 203 -12.38 -59.30 -43.32
N GLY A 204 -12.99 -58.14 -43.17
CA GLY A 204 -13.82 -57.51 -44.20
C GLY A 204 -13.21 -56.19 -44.66
N THR A 205 -13.15 -55.92 -45.96
CA THR A 205 -12.57 -54.70 -46.53
C THR A 205 -13.46 -54.08 -47.60
N TYR A 206 -13.75 -52.78 -47.49
CA TYR A 206 -14.46 -52.02 -48.50
C TYR A 206 -13.61 -50.83 -48.95
N ASP A 207 -13.18 -50.83 -50.21
CA ASP A 207 -12.39 -49.75 -50.81
C ASP A 207 -13.27 -48.93 -51.77
N LEU A 208 -13.53 -47.65 -51.42
CA LEU A 208 -14.26 -46.68 -52.24
C LEU A 208 -13.31 -45.65 -52.84
N SER A 209 -13.25 -45.57 -54.17
CA SER A 209 -12.33 -44.69 -54.88
C SER A 209 -12.98 -44.10 -56.14
N GLY A 210 -12.26 -43.21 -56.83
CA GLY A 210 -12.70 -42.62 -58.10
C GLY A 210 -14.04 -41.90 -57.98
N THR A 211 -15.01 -42.27 -58.82
CA THR A 211 -16.38 -41.72 -58.83
C THR A 211 -17.41 -42.69 -58.26
N GLY A 212 -16.98 -43.77 -57.60
CA GLY A 212 -17.89 -44.78 -57.05
C GLY A 212 -18.88 -44.18 -56.03
N THR A 213 -20.07 -44.77 -55.94
CA THR A 213 -21.07 -44.39 -54.93
C THR A 213 -21.49 -45.59 -54.09
N LEU A 214 -21.72 -45.35 -52.80
CA LEU A 214 -22.26 -46.32 -51.84
C LEU A 214 -23.46 -45.69 -51.12
N SER A 215 -24.58 -46.42 -51.05
CA SER A 215 -25.75 -46.06 -50.26
C SER A 215 -26.15 -47.25 -49.38
N VAL A 216 -26.12 -47.08 -48.07
CA VAL A 216 -26.52 -48.11 -47.08
C VAL A 216 -27.80 -47.64 -46.39
N GLY A 217 -28.87 -48.45 -46.42
CA GLY A 217 -30.18 -48.05 -45.90
C GLY A 217 -30.25 -47.90 -44.38
N ARG A 218 -29.37 -48.59 -43.64
CA ARG A 218 -29.32 -48.56 -42.17
C ARG A 218 -27.89 -48.40 -41.65
N ASP A 219 -27.26 -49.46 -41.14
CA ASP A 219 -26.00 -49.33 -40.40
C ASP A 219 -24.80 -49.88 -41.19
N THR A 220 -23.63 -49.30 -40.99
CA THR A 220 -22.36 -49.89 -41.41
C THR A 220 -21.55 -50.32 -40.20
N TRP A 221 -21.23 -51.60 -40.14
CA TRP A 221 -20.49 -52.24 -39.06
C TRP A 221 -19.09 -52.55 -39.53
N VAL A 222 -18.08 -51.89 -38.95
CA VAL A 222 -16.67 -52.07 -39.30
C VAL A 222 -15.97 -52.75 -38.12
N GLY A 223 -15.69 -54.03 -38.27
CA GLY A 223 -15.12 -54.87 -37.22
C GLY A 223 -16.14 -55.11 -36.11
N ALA A 224 -17.20 -55.85 -36.41
CA ALA A 224 -18.23 -56.16 -35.44
C ALA A 224 -17.65 -57.02 -34.30
N TRP A 225 -17.16 -58.22 -34.63
CA TRP A 225 -16.40 -59.12 -33.76
C TRP A 225 -15.04 -59.53 -34.36
N GLY A 226 -14.83 -59.24 -35.66
CA GLY A 226 -13.58 -59.49 -36.39
C GLY A 226 -12.83 -58.20 -36.74
N HIS A 227 -12.03 -58.25 -37.80
CA HIS A 227 -11.30 -57.13 -38.36
C HIS A 227 -12.07 -56.51 -39.54
N GLY A 228 -12.48 -55.25 -39.43
CA GLY A 228 -13.13 -54.52 -40.52
C GLY A 228 -12.31 -53.34 -41.00
N SER A 229 -12.32 -53.08 -42.30
CA SER A 229 -11.67 -51.92 -42.91
C SER A 229 -12.56 -51.26 -43.95
N PHE A 230 -12.81 -49.95 -43.82
CA PHE A 230 -13.47 -49.13 -44.83
C PHE A 230 -12.52 -48.01 -45.27
N ASN A 231 -12.07 -48.05 -46.51
CA ASN A 231 -11.10 -47.09 -47.05
C ASN A 231 -11.75 -46.27 -48.16
N GLN A 232 -11.77 -44.96 -48.01
CA GLN A 232 -12.30 -44.03 -48.99
C GLN A 232 -11.22 -43.06 -49.47
N SER A 233 -10.93 -43.07 -50.77
CA SER A 233 -10.02 -42.10 -51.41
C SER A 233 -10.72 -41.19 -52.42
N GLY A 234 -11.98 -41.47 -52.75
CA GLY A 234 -12.82 -40.70 -53.67
C GLY A 234 -14.30 -41.07 -53.51
N GLY A 235 -15.14 -40.68 -54.48
CA GLY A 235 -16.55 -41.06 -54.49
C GLY A 235 -17.42 -40.47 -53.38
N SER A 236 -18.65 -40.98 -53.26
CA SER A 236 -19.63 -40.57 -52.26
C SER A 236 -20.23 -41.78 -51.54
N ALA A 237 -20.19 -41.80 -50.21
CA ALA A 237 -20.83 -42.80 -49.37
C ALA A 237 -21.91 -42.16 -48.49
N THR A 238 -23.09 -42.76 -48.46
CA THR A 238 -24.20 -42.38 -47.58
C THR A 238 -24.62 -43.57 -46.73
N ILE A 239 -24.57 -43.43 -45.42
CA ILE A 239 -25.00 -44.43 -44.43
C ILE A 239 -26.27 -43.90 -43.77
N GLY A 240 -27.37 -44.64 -43.90
CA GLY A 240 -28.72 -44.21 -43.53
C GLY A 240 -29.01 -44.12 -42.04
N LYS A 241 -28.13 -44.66 -41.19
CA LYS A 241 -28.11 -44.49 -39.72
C LYS A 241 -26.69 -44.40 -39.17
N ASP A 242 -26.12 -45.51 -38.66
CA ASP A 242 -24.90 -45.49 -37.87
C ASP A 242 -23.70 -46.10 -38.56
N LEU A 243 -22.52 -45.51 -38.34
CA LEU A 243 -21.24 -46.10 -38.65
C LEU A 243 -20.57 -46.54 -37.34
N LEU A 244 -20.47 -47.86 -37.14
CA LEU A 244 -20.02 -48.49 -35.90
C LEU A 244 -18.65 -49.13 -36.10
N LEU A 245 -17.61 -48.69 -35.37
CA LEU A 245 -16.25 -49.21 -35.47
C LEU A 245 -15.86 -49.95 -34.19
N GLY A 246 -15.46 -51.23 -34.30
CA GLY A 246 -15.05 -52.02 -33.13
C GLY A 246 -16.21 -52.14 -32.13
N ASN A 247 -17.35 -52.66 -32.58
CA ASN A 247 -18.58 -52.60 -31.78
C ASN A 247 -18.53 -53.54 -30.57
N TRP A 248 -17.97 -54.75 -30.70
CA TRP A 248 -17.94 -55.74 -29.63
C TRP A 248 -16.51 -56.03 -29.13
N THR A 249 -16.40 -56.60 -27.93
CA THR A 249 -15.12 -57.06 -27.36
C THR A 249 -14.40 -57.98 -28.35
N GLY A 250 -13.12 -57.71 -28.64
CA GLY A 250 -12.31 -58.47 -29.60
C GLY A 250 -12.45 -58.03 -31.07
N GLY A 251 -13.47 -57.22 -31.41
CA GLY A 251 -13.61 -56.62 -32.73
C GLY A 251 -12.67 -55.43 -32.93
N THR A 252 -12.11 -55.29 -34.13
CA THR A 252 -11.28 -54.15 -34.52
C THR A 252 -11.80 -53.49 -35.80
N GLY A 253 -12.17 -52.22 -35.72
CA GLY A 253 -12.71 -51.45 -36.83
C GLY A 253 -11.76 -50.35 -37.28
N THR A 254 -11.48 -50.28 -38.58
CA THR A 254 -10.61 -49.24 -39.17
C THR A 254 -11.35 -48.51 -40.28
N VAL A 255 -11.41 -47.18 -40.21
CA VAL A 255 -11.94 -46.32 -41.29
C VAL A 255 -10.87 -45.34 -41.70
N SER A 256 -10.61 -45.22 -43.00
CA SER A 256 -9.68 -44.24 -43.57
C SER A 256 -10.38 -43.40 -44.64
N VAL A 257 -10.39 -42.08 -44.49
CA VAL A 257 -10.93 -41.13 -45.47
C VAL A 257 -9.83 -40.19 -45.93
N THR A 258 -9.41 -40.32 -47.18
CA THR A 258 -8.36 -39.48 -47.80
C THR A 258 -8.90 -38.55 -48.88
N GLY A 259 -10.16 -38.74 -49.31
CA GLY A 259 -10.86 -37.93 -50.30
C GLY A 259 -12.34 -38.32 -50.41
N GLY A 260 -13.12 -37.62 -51.22
CA GLY A 260 -14.55 -37.88 -51.40
C GLY A 260 -15.46 -37.31 -50.31
N SER A 261 -16.71 -37.77 -50.28
CA SER A 261 -17.74 -37.39 -49.29
C SER A 261 -18.27 -38.62 -48.55
N LEU A 262 -18.34 -38.57 -47.23
CA LEU A 262 -18.98 -39.57 -46.38
C LEU A 262 -20.08 -38.89 -45.54
N ILE A 263 -21.32 -39.30 -45.73
CA ILE A 263 -22.48 -38.82 -44.97
C ILE A 263 -22.99 -39.97 -44.12
N VAL A 264 -23.04 -39.79 -42.81
CA VAL A 264 -23.65 -40.72 -41.85
C VAL A 264 -24.81 -40.00 -41.21
N THR A 265 -26.05 -40.34 -41.53
CA THR A 265 -27.20 -39.50 -41.17
C THR A 265 -27.43 -39.37 -39.66
N ARG A 266 -26.96 -40.34 -38.86
CA ARG A 266 -27.09 -40.34 -37.39
C ARG A 266 -25.73 -40.31 -36.71
N SER A 267 -25.18 -41.45 -36.29
CA SER A 267 -23.99 -41.46 -35.43
C SER A 267 -22.78 -42.18 -36.00
N ILE A 268 -21.59 -41.60 -35.81
CA ILE A 268 -20.31 -42.31 -35.92
C ILE A 268 -19.91 -42.73 -34.51
N GLN A 269 -19.74 -44.03 -34.27
CA GLN A 269 -19.32 -44.56 -32.98
C GLN A 269 -17.98 -45.29 -33.11
N VAL A 270 -16.97 -44.79 -32.40
CA VAL A 270 -15.59 -45.28 -32.48
C VAL A 270 -15.22 -46.00 -31.20
N GLY A 271 -15.09 -47.33 -31.29
CA GLY A 271 -14.67 -48.22 -30.21
C GLY A 271 -15.73 -48.37 -29.13
N ASN A 272 -16.88 -48.97 -29.44
CA ASN A 272 -17.96 -49.12 -28.45
C ASN A 272 -17.59 -50.11 -27.33
N PHE A 273 -17.29 -51.36 -27.71
CA PHE A 273 -16.72 -52.37 -26.83
C PHE A 273 -15.37 -52.96 -27.30
N GLY A 274 -15.00 -52.78 -28.57
CA GLY A 274 -13.72 -53.19 -29.18
C GLY A 274 -12.85 -52.00 -29.60
N ASP A 275 -11.83 -52.27 -30.41
CA ASP A 275 -10.87 -51.25 -30.86
C ASP A 275 -11.36 -50.57 -32.14
N GLY A 276 -11.79 -49.31 -32.05
CA GLY A 276 -12.18 -48.50 -33.20
C GLY A 276 -11.13 -47.46 -33.55
N THR A 277 -10.81 -47.31 -34.84
CA THR A 277 -9.91 -46.26 -35.34
C THR A 277 -10.50 -45.59 -36.58
N PHE A 278 -10.61 -44.27 -36.54
CA PHE A 278 -11.03 -43.45 -37.69
C PHE A 278 -9.91 -42.47 -38.05
N THR A 279 -9.45 -42.47 -39.30
CA THR A 279 -8.41 -41.54 -39.79
C THR A 279 -8.91 -40.76 -40.98
N GLN A 280 -8.94 -39.43 -40.86
CA GLN A 280 -9.29 -38.51 -41.93
C GLN A 280 -8.07 -37.69 -42.36
N ASN A 281 -7.66 -37.80 -43.62
CA ASN A 281 -6.56 -37.06 -44.22
C ASN A 281 -7.00 -36.25 -45.47
N GLY A 282 -8.29 -35.96 -45.58
CA GLY A 282 -8.90 -35.28 -46.71
C GLY A 282 -10.42 -35.49 -46.75
N GLY A 283 -11.06 -35.06 -47.83
CA GLY A 283 -12.50 -35.24 -48.04
C GLY A 283 -13.40 -34.48 -47.06
N VAL A 284 -14.70 -34.77 -47.13
CA VAL A 284 -15.75 -34.21 -46.26
C VAL A 284 -16.47 -35.36 -45.55
N VAL A 285 -16.53 -35.31 -44.22
CA VAL A 285 -17.28 -36.25 -43.38
C VAL A 285 -18.35 -35.47 -42.63
N THR A 286 -19.61 -35.87 -42.78
CA THR A 286 -20.75 -35.22 -42.11
C THR A 286 -21.60 -36.25 -41.38
N ASN A 287 -21.97 -35.94 -40.13
CA ASN A 287 -22.88 -36.74 -39.31
C ASN A 287 -23.70 -35.89 -38.36
N GLU A 288 -24.70 -36.47 -37.69
CA GLU A 288 -25.43 -35.78 -36.62
C GLU A 288 -24.60 -35.77 -35.33
N GLN A 289 -24.18 -36.95 -34.87
CA GLN A 289 -23.43 -37.13 -33.62
C GLN A 289 -22.19 -38.01 -33.80
N THR A 290 -21.12 -37.71 -33.09
CA THR A 290 -19.95 -38.59 -33.04
C THR A 290 -19.64 -38.96 -31.60
N HIS A 291 -19.46 -40.25 -31.34
CA HIS A 291 -19.11 -40.78 -30.03
C HIS A 291 -17.78 -41.54 -30.13
N ILE A 292 -16.76 -41.05 -29.43
CA ILE A 292 -15.48 -41.74 -29.27
C ILE A 292 -15.48 -42.34 -27.87
N ASN A 293 -15.68 -43.65 -27.83
CA ASN A 293 -15.75 -44.41 -26.59
C ASN A 293 -14.33 -44.88 -26.22
N ARG A 294 -13.96 -46.15 -26.40
CA ARG A 294 -12.57 -46.61 -26.15
C ARG A 294 -11.66 -46.58 -27.40
N GLY A 295 -12.11 -45.89 -28.45
CA GLY A 295 -11.42 -45.80 -29.74
C GLY A 295 -10.66 -44.49 -29.96
N SER A 296 -10.16 -44.31 -31.18
CA SER A 296 -9.45 -43.09 -31.57
C SER A 296 -9.91 -42.51 -32.91
N TYR A 297 -10.03 -41.18 -32.96
CA TYR A 297 -10.27 -40.42 -34.18
C TYR A 297 -9.05 -39.55 -34.47
N THR A 298 -8.51 -39.59 -35.69
CA THR A 298 -7.37 -38.78 -36.12
C THR A 298 -7.74 -37.93 -37.33
N LEU A 299 -7.79 -36.61 -37.14
CA LEU A 299 -8.01 -35.60 -38.19
C LEU A 299 -6.69 -34.95 -38.59
N LEU A 300 -6.18 -35.34 -39.77
CA LEU A 300 -4.98 -34.81 -40.40
C LEU A 300 -5.29 -33.72 -41.44
N GLY A 301 -6.48 -33.76 -42.07
CA GLY A 301 -6.91 -32.83 -43.12
C GLY A 301 -8.37 -33.03 -43.53
N GLY A 302 -8.91 -32.13 -44.36
CA GLY A 302 -10.32 -32.18 -44.80
C GLY A 302 -11.28 -31.41 -43.88
N VAL A 303 -12.58 -31.67 -44.03
CA VAL A 303 -13.66 -31.09 -43.22
C VAL A 303 -14.42 -32.21 -42.51
N PHE A 304 -14.55 -32.11 -41.20
CA PHE A 304 -15.34 -32.98 -40.36
C PHE A 304 -16.45 -32.15 -39.71
N THR A 305 -17.72 -32.54 -39.88
CA THR A 305 -18.86 -31.81 -39.33
C THR A 305 -19.82 -32.76 -38.61
N SER A 306 -19.93 -32.60 -37.29
CA SER A 306 -21.04 -33.15 -36.50
C SER A 306 -22.07 -32.04 -36.33
N THR A 307 -23.30 -32.22 -36.83
CA THR A 307 -24.32 -31.16 -36.80
C THR A 307 -24.98 -30.97 -35.43
N SER A 308 -24.76 -31.88 -34.48
CA SER A 308 -25.27 -31.81 -33.11
C SER A 308 -24.13 -31.84 -32.09
N SER A 309 -23.45 -32.99 -31.95
CA SER A 309 -22.42 -33.15 -30.92
C SER A 309 -21.26 -34.04 -31.34
N THR A 310 -20.10 -33.80 -30.74
CA THR A 310 -18.97 -34.73 -30.71
C THR A 310 -18.62 -34.99 -29.25
N ASP A 311 -18.73 -36.25 -28.83
CA ASP A 311 -18.51 -36.67 -27.45
C ASP A 311 -17.32 -37.62 -27.37
N VAL A 312 -16.26 -37.19 -26.68
CA VAL A 312 -15.06 -37.97 -26.38
C VAL A 312 -15.25 -38.53 -24.97
N SER A 313 -15.80 -39.74 -24.85
CA SER A 313 -16.45 -40.19 -23.61
C SER A 313 -15.56 -41.00 -22.67
N GLY A 314 -14.67 -41.83 -23.21
CA GLY A 314 -13.88 -42.76 -22.41
C GLY A 314 -14.68 -43.97 -21.89
N TYR A 315 -15.87 -44.21 -22.44
CA TYR A 315 -16.74 -45.30 -21.98
C TYR A 315 -16.09 -46.68 -22.19
N GLY A 316 -15.76 -47.34 -21.08
CA GLY A 316 -15.11 -48.66 -21.08
C GLY A 316 -13.64 -48.70 -21.53
N GLY A 317 -12.95 -47.56 -21.63
CA GLY A 317 -11.53 -47.45 -21.97
C GLY A 317 -11.12 -46.05 -22.45
N ALA A 318 -9.83 -45.75 -22.58
CA ALA A 318 -9.37 -44.39 -22.92
C ALA A 318 -9.84 -43.94 -24.31
N ALA A 319 -10.41 -42.74 -24.40
CA ALA A 319 -10.84 -42.09 -25.65
C ALA A 319 -9.81 -41.07 -26.12
N LEU A 320 -9.55 -41.02 -27.44
CA LEU A 320 -8.63 -40.04 -28.01
C LEU A 320 -9.14 -39.43 -29.31
N PHE A 321 -9.25 -38.10 -29.35
CA PHE A 321 -9.37 -37.34 -30.59
C PHE A 321 -8.04 -36.62 -30.85
N GLN A 322 -7.41 -36.84 -32.00
CA GLN A 322 -6.20 -36.15 -32.43
C GLN A 322 -6.50 -35.27 -33.64
N GLN A 323 -6.34 -33.96 -33.50
CA GLN A 323 -6.41 -33.01 -34.60
C GLN A 323 -5.03 -32.39 -34.84
N SER A 324 -4.46 -32.64 -36.02
CA SER A 324 -3.21 -32.01 -36.47
C SER A 324 -3.38 -31.15 -37.73
N GLY A 325 -4.55 -31.21 -38.37
CA GLY A 325 -4.93 -30.37 -39.49
C GLY A 325 -6.45 -30.38 -39.73
N GLY A 326 -6.89 -29.88 -40.87
CA GLY A 326 -8.31 -29.84 -41.25
C GLY A 326 -9.19 -28.91 -40.40
N THR A 327 -10.50 -28.96 -40.66
CA THR A 327 -11.53 -28.20 -39.92
C THR A 327 -12.52 -29.15 -39.28
N HIS A 328 -12.73 -29.03 -37.98
CA HIS A 328 -13.76 -29.72 -37.22
C HIS A 328 -14.83 -28.72 -36.79
N ASN A 329 -16.06 -28.90 -37.28
CA ASN A 329 -17.22 -28.11 -36.88
C ASN A 329 -18.17 -28.98 -36.05
N THR A 330 -18.46 -28.57 -34.81
CA THR A 330 -19.44 -29.25 -33.96
C THR A 330 -20.07 -28.24 -33.00
N PRO A 331 -21.39 -28.03 -32.98
CA PRO A 331 -22.00 -27.07 -32.04
C PRO A 331 -21.62 -27.37 -30.59
N HIS A 332 -21.65 -28.64 -30.20
CA HIS A 332 -21.24 -29.10 -28.87
C HIS A 332 -20.06 -30.07 -28.97
N LEU A 333 -19.00 -29.81 -28.21
CA LEU A 333 -17.91 -30.75 -27.96
C LEU A 333 -17.90 -31.10 -26.48
N THR A 334 -18.04 -32.38 -26.15
CA THR A 334 -17.92 -32.87 -24.77
C THR A 334 -16.68 -33.75 -24.65
N ILE A 335 -15.86 -33.54 -23.62
CA ILE A 335 -14.68 -34.36 -23.33
C ILE A 335 -14.79 -34.88 -21.91
N GLY A 336 -14.94 -36.20 -21.75
CA GLY A 336 -15.21 -36.83 -20.46
C GLY A 336 -16.64 -36.55 -20.00
N ASP A 337 -17.63 -37.20 -20.63
CA ASP A 337 -19.04 -37.17 -20.23
C ASP A 337 -19.47 -38.43 -19.46
N LYS A 338 -18.62 -39.47 -19.43
CA LYS A 338 -18.90 -40.78 -18.83
C LYS A 338 -17.67 -41.35 -18.12
N ASP A 339 -17.91 -42.19 -17.12
CA ASP A 339 -16.89 -42.94 -16.35
C ASP A 339 -15.73 -42.08 -15.77
N THR A 340 -14.79 -42.73 -15.09
CA THR A 340 -13.59 -42.09 -14.49
C THR A 340 -12.33 -42.25 -15.32
N VAL A 341 -12.45 -42.81 -16.53
CA VAL A 341 -11.32 -43.11 -17.41
C VAL A 341 -11.00 -41.89 -18.27
N ALA A 342 -9.71 -41.61 -18.48
CA ALA A 342 -9.27 -40.39 -19.16
C ALA A 342 -9.78 -40.30 -20.61
N ALA A 343 -10.48 -39.21 -20.92
CA ALA A 343 -10.85 -38.78 -22.27
C ALA A 343 -10.01 -37.58 -22.69
N THR A 344 -9.37 -37.64 -23.87
CA THR A 344 -8.43 -36.61 -24.33
C THR A 344 -8.74 -36.09 -25.73
N TYR A 345 -8.69 -34.77 -25.91
CA TYR A 345 -8.64 -34.09 -27.21
C TYR A 345 -7.29 -33.41 -27.41
N ASP A 346 -6.52 -33.84 -28.39
CA ASP A 346 -5.22 -33.27 -28.74
C ASP A 346 -5.35 -32.39 -29.99
N LEU A 347 -5.30 -31.07 -29.82
CA LEU A 347 -5.29 -30.08 -30.89
C LEU A 347 -3.86 -29.56 -31.11
N SER A 348 -3.22 -30.03 -32.17
CA SER A 348 -1.85 -29.67 -32.54
C SER A 348 -1.76 -28.83 -33.82
N GLY A 349 -2.84 -28.75 -34.59
CA GLY A 349 -2.97 -27.95 -35.82
C GLY A 349 -4.40 -28.00 -36.36
N GLY A 350 -4.71 -27.19 -37.38
CA GLY A 350 -6.07 -27.08 -37.94
C GLY A 350 -6.98 -26.09 -37.19
N VAL A 351 -8.29 -26.21 -37.43
CA VAL A 351 -9.33 -25.35 -36.85
C VAL A 351 -10.42 -26.20 -36.20
N LEU A 352 -10.72 -25.91 -34.94
CA LEU A 352 -11.86 -26.47 -34.20
C LEU A 352 -12.87 -25.34 -33.95
N LYS A 353 -14.12 -25.53 -34.36
CA LYS A 353 -15.21 -24.57 -34.17
C LYS A 353 -16.34 -25.20 -33.38
N THR A 354 -16.71 -24.56 -32.27
CA THR A 354 -17.81 -24.99 -31.41
C THR A 354 -18.64 -23.80 -30.92
N ASP A 355 -19.88 -24.05 -30.52
CA ASP A 355 -20.63 -23.08 -29.72
C ASP A 355 -20.36 -23.29 -28.23
N LEU A 356 -20.22 -24.55 -27.82
CA LEU A 356 -19.86 -24.97 -26.47
C LEU A 356 -18.81 -26.09 -26.52
N THR A 357 -17.71 -25.90 -25.81
CA THR A 357 -16.78 -26.97 -25.43
C THR A 357 -16.88 -27.20 -23.92
N ALA A 358 -17.36 -28.38 -23.51
CA ALA A 358 -17.50 -28.77 -22.11
C ALA A 358 -16.51 -29.90 -21.77
N ILE A 359 -15.62 -29.65 -20.81
CA ILE A 359 -14.61 -30.61 -20.37
C ILE A 359 -14.95 -31.09 -18.97
N ALA A 360 -15.09 -32.41 -18.81
CA ALA A 360 -15.61 -33.10 -17.64
C ALA A 360 -17.05 -32.69 -17.32
N ASN A 361 -17.98 -33.18 -18.16
CA ASN A 361 -19.40 -32.82 -18.12
C ASN A 361 -20.28 -34.06 -17.91
N ASN A 362 -20.16 -34.68 -16.73
CA ASN A 362 -20.99 -35.80 -16.31
C ASN A 362 -21.85 -35.40 -15.10
N TYR A 363 -23.17 -35.45 -15.25
CA TYR A 363 -24.11 -35.15 -14.17
C TYR A 363 -24.26 -36.31 -13.16
N TYR A 364 -24.03 -37.55 -13.61
CA TYR A 364 -24.34 -38.76 -12.85
C TYR A 364 -23.18 -39.30 -12.01
N GLY A 365 -21.98 -38.75 -12.15
CA GLY A 365 -20.81 -39.18 -11.40
C GLY A 365 -19.55 -38.41 -11.77
N ALA A 366 -18.51 -38.61 -10.97
CA ALA A 366 -17.22 -37.98 -11.21
C ALA A 366 -16.59 -38.47 -12.52
N THR A 367 -16.02 -37.54 -13.28
CA THR A 367 -15.29 -37.82 -14.52
C THR A 367 -14.10 -36.87 -14.68
N THR A 368 -13.19 -37.23 -15.57
CA THR A 368 -12.02 -36.41 -15.92
C THR A 368 -11.95 -36.23 -17.43
N GLY A 369 -11.80 -34.98 -17.86
CA GLY A 369 -11.62 -34.63 -19.27
C GLY A 369 -10.40 -33.75 -19.46
N MET A 370 -9.70 -33.92 -20.58
CA MET A 370 -8.51 -33.13 -20.90
C MET A 370 -8.48 -32.68 -22.36
N MET A 371 -8.17 -31.40 -22.57
CA MET A 371 -7.82 -30.87 -23.88
C MET A 371 -6.37 -30.38 -23.89
N ASN A 372 -5.54 -30.90 -24.79
CA ASN A 372 -4.19 -30.38 -25.03
C ASN A 372 -4.16 -29.58 -26.32
N HIS A 373 -4.04 -28.26 -26.20
CA HIS A 373 -3.99 -27.35 -27.33
C HIS A 373 -2.56 -26.86 -27.56
N ARG A 374 -1.81 -27.57 -28.40
CA ARG A 374 -0.40 -27.30 -28.72
C ARG A 374 -0.21 -26.43 -29.97
N GLY A 375 -1.21 -26.35 -30.84
CA GLY A 375 -1.18 -25.57 -32.08
C GLY A 375 -2.54 -25.52 -32.76
N GLY A 376 -2.69 -24.74 -33.83
CA GLY A 376 -3.99 -24.53 -34.48
C GLY A 376 -4.92 -23.60 -33.70
N MET A 377 -6.16 -23.43 -34.19
CA MET A 377 -7.14 -22.50 -33.66
C MET A 377 -8.33 -23.23 -33.04
N HIS A 378 -8.71 -22.84 -31.82
CA HIS A 378 -9.96 -23.23 -31.19
C HIS A 378 -10.86 -21.99 -31.06
N GLU A 379 -11.96 -21.97 -31.81
CA GLU A 379 -12.99 -20.94 -31.75
C GLU A 379 -14.21 -21.53 -31.05
N THR A 380 -14.60 -20.95 -29.91
CA THR A 380 -15.74 -21.44 -29.13
C THR A 380 -16.61 -20.29 -28.61
N GLY A 381 -17.92 -20.50 -28.46
CA GLY A 381 -18.74 -19.57 -27.69
C GLY A 381 -18.38 -19.64 -26.21
N ILE A 382 -18.51 -20.83 -25.63
CA ILE A 382 -18.27 -21.09 -24.21
C ILE A 382 -17.29 -22.27 -24.06
N LEU A 383 -16.23 -22.08 -23.28
CA LEU A 383 -15.38 -23.14 -22.77
C LEU A 383 -15.68 -23.37 -21.28
N GLY A 384 -16.34 -24.48 -20.94
CA GLY A 384 -16.65 -24.88 -19.56
C GLY A 384 -15.75 -26.01 -19.07
N LEU A 385 -15.15 -25.85 -17.89
CA LEU A 385 -14.26 -26.85 -17.27
C LEU A 385 -14.79 -27.29 -15.89
N GLY A 386 -15.11 -28.57 -15.75
CA GLY A 386 -15.62 -29.14 -14.50
C GLY A 386 -17.06 -28.72 -14.22
N SER A 387 -18.00 -29.12 -15.09
CA SER A 387 -19.39 -28.62 -15.08
C SER A 387 -20.23 -29.03 -13.88
N PHE A 388 -19.92 -30.16 -13.24
CA PHE A 388 -20.66 -30.68 -12.07
C PHE A 388 -19.73 -31.05 -10.92
N SER A 389 -20.28 -31.12 -9.71
CA SER A 389 -19.56 -31.53 -8.51
C SER A 389 -18.83 -32.87 -8.70
N GLY A 390 -17.55 -32.93 -8.33
CA GLY A 390 -16.68 -34.11 -8.50
C GLY A 390 -16.02 -34.24 -9.87
N ASN A 391 -16.42 -33.45 -10.88
CA ASN A 391 -15.80 -33.46 -12.19
C ASN A 391 -14.50 -32.66 -12.22
N VAL A 392 -13.51 -33.14 -12.99
CA VAL A 392 -12.21 -32.48 -13.15
C VAL A 392 -11.93 -32.22 -14.63
N GLY A 393 -12.12 -30.97 -15.07
CA GLY A 393 -11.87 -30.55 -16.45
C GLY A 393 -10.54 -29.82 -16.57
N THR A 394 -9.68 -30.23 -17.52
CA THR A 394 -8.37 -29.59 -17.75
C THR A 394 -8.23 -29.10 -19.18
N TYR A 395 -7.82 -27.85 -19.35
CA TYR A 395 -7.44 -27.25 -20.64
C TYR A 395 -5.98 -26.79 -20.60
N ASN A 396 -5.15 -27.35 -21.46
CA ASN A 396 -3.72 -27.01 -21.56
C ASN A 396 -3.47 -26.23 -22.86
N LEU A 397 -3.31 -24.91 -22.77
CA LEU A 397 -2.87 -24.05 -23.87
C LEU A 397 -1.34 -23.95 -23.90
N LEU A 398 -0.75 -24.63 -24.89
CA LEU A 398 0.68 -24.88 -24.95
C LEU A 398 1.25 -24.33 -26.28
N SER A 399 2.56 -24.06 -26.28
CA SER A 399 3.33 -23.75 -27.50
C SER A 399 2.73 -22.59 -28.33
N THR A 400 2.07 -22.88 -29.45
CA THR A 400 1.53 -21.85 -30.38
C THR A 400 0.02 -21.97 -30.60
N GLY A 401 -0.71 -22.61 -29.69
CA GLY A 401 -2.18 -22.68 -29.76
C GLY A 401 -2.84 -21.29 -29.70
N SER A 402 -3.98 -21.13 -30.38
CA SER A 402 -4.79 -19.91 -30.37
C SER A 402 -6.24 -20.20 -29.96
N LEU A 403 -6.65 -19.76 -28.78
CA LEU A 403 -8.01 -19.86 -28.28
C LEU A 403 -8.74 -18.53 -28.46
N THR A 404 -9.93 -18.56 -29.07
CA THR A 404 -10.88 -17.45 -29.08
C THR A 404 -12.18 -17.92 -28.45
N ALA A 405 -12.60 -17.28 -27.37
CA ALA A 405 -13.83 -17.62 -26.65
C ALA A 405 -14.65 -16.39 -26.25
N ALA A 406 -15.98 -16.47 -26.27
CA ALA A 406 -16.77 -15.43 -25.62
C ALA A 406 -16.70 -15.57 -24.09
N GLN A 407 -16.81 -16.81 -23.58
CA GLN A 407 -16.66 -17.10 -22.16
C GLN A 407 -15.74 -18.29 -21.92
N VAL A 408 -14.86 -18.18 -20.92
CA VAL A 408 -14.14 -19.31 -20.32
C VAL A 408 -14.57 -19.40 -18.86
N LYS A 409 -15.17 -20.53 -18.48
CA LYS A 409 -15.63 -20.84 -17.13
C LYS A 409 -14.83 -21.99 -16.56
N VAL A 410 -14.00 -21.71 -15.57
CA VAL A 410 -13.08 -22.69 -14.98
C VAL A 410 -13.55 -23.04 -13.58
N GLY A 411 -13.92 -24.30 -13.38
CA GLY A 411 -14.46 -24.77 -12.11
C GLY A 411 -15.86 -24.23 -11.94
N GLU A 412 -16.81 -24.80 -12.70
CA GLU A 412 -18.21 -24.41 -12.62
C GLU A 412 -18.79 -24.85 -11.27
N GLU A 413 -19.27 -26.09 -11.15
CA GLU A 413 -19.60 -26.71 -9.85
C GLU A 413 -18.50 -27.68 -9.37
N GLY A 414 -17.67 -28.17 -10.29
CA GLY A 414 -16.54 -29.07 -10.05
C GLY A 414 -15.19 -28.37 -10.01
N THR A 415 -14.13 -29.11 -10.31
CA THR A 415 -12.76 -28.58 -10.42
C THR A 415 -12.42 -28.31 -11.88
N GLY A 416 -12.06 -27.06 -12.20
CA GLY A 416 -11.53 -26.69 -13.51
C GLY A 416 -10.08 -26.25 -13.41
N VAL A 417 -9.28 -26.63 -14.40
CA VAL A 417 -7.87 -26.26 -14.50
C VAL A 417 -7.56 -25.72 -15.89
N PHE A 418 -7.08 -24.48 -15.98
CA PHE A 418 -6.61 -23.86 -17.22
C PHE A 418 -5.11 -23.57 -17.13
N ASN A 419 -4.30 -24.29 -17.87
CA ASN A 419 -2.85 -24.12 -17.88
C ASN A 419 -2.41 -23.48 -19.19
N GLN A 420 -1.70 -22.35 -19.09
CA GLN A 420 -1.13 -21.66 -20.24
C GLN A 420 0.37 -21.50 -20.09
N SER A 421 1.14 -22.08 -21.01
CA SER A 421 2.60 -21.95 -21.06
C SER A 421 3.12 -21.29 -22.33
N GLY A 422 2.22 -21.01 -23.28
CA GLY A 422 2.47 -20.35 -24.55
C GLY A 422 1.17 -19.93 -25.21
N GLY A 423 1.22 -19.65 -26.51
CA GLY A 423 0.03 -19.33 -27.31
C GLY A 423 -0.68 -18.04 -26.89
N THR A 424 -1.85 -17.84 -27.48
CA THR A 424 -2.72 -16.68 -27.22
C THR A 424 -4.13 -17.14 -26.88
N ALA A 425 -4.69 -16.65 -25.79
CA ALA A 425 -6.11 -16.77 -25.46
C ALA A 425 -6.76 -15.38 -25.54
N THR A 426 -7.76 -15.23 -26.38
CA THR A 426 -8.58 -14.00 -26.47
C THR A 426 -9.98 -14.34 -26.00
N VAL A 427 -10.41 -13.73 -24.90
CA VAL A 427 -11.61 -14.09 -24.16
C VAL A 427 -12.39 -12.83 -23.78
N THR A 428 -13.72 -12.80 -23.92
CA THR A 428 -14.48 -11.65 -23.39
C THR A 428 -14.57 -11.75 -21.86
N GLU A 429 -15.03 -12.88 -21.34
CA GLU A 429 -15.13 -13.14 -19.89
C GLU A 429 -14.36 -14.41 -19.49
N PHE A 430 -13.35 -14.26 -18.65
CA PHE A 430 -12.58 -15.36 -18.07
C PHE A 430 -12.88 -15.46 -16.58
N LYS A 431 -13.54 -16.54 -16.16
CA LYS A 431 -14.08 -16.69 -14.81
C LYS A 431 -13.56 -17.95 -14.13
N LEU A 432 -13.15 -17.81 -12.87
CA LEU A 432 -12.69 -18.91 -12.01
C LEU A 432 -13.64 -19.10 -10.82
N GLY A 433 -14.08 -20.33 -10.57
CA GLY A 433 -14.96 -20.66 -9.44
C GLY A 433 -16.35 -20.04 -9.63
N THR A 434 -17.09 -20.48 -10.64
CA THR A 434 -18.32 -19.79 -11.08
C THR A 434 -19.55 -20.11 -10.24
N TRP A 435 -19.59 -21.30 -9.62
CA TRP A 435 -20.64 -21.69 -8.67
C TRP A 435 -20.07 -21.96 -7.29
N THR A 436 -20.96 -22.08 -6.31
CA THR A 436 -20.66 -22.14 -4.88
C THR A 436 -19.77 -23.31 -4.49
N THR A 437 -19.88 -24.46 -5.18
CA THR A 437 -19.00 -25.63 -4.97
C THR A 437 -17.81 -25.68 -5.93
N GLY A 438 -17.78 -24.78 -6.92
CA GLY A 438 -16.76 -24.73 -7.95
C GLY A 438 -15.39 -24.36 -7.41
N THR A 439 -14.36 -25.03 -7.93
CA THR A 439 -12.95 -24.70 -7.70
C THR A 439 -12.27 -24.43 -9.03
N GLY A 440 -12.02 -23.15 -9.32
CA GLY A 440 -11.34 -22.72 -10.54
C GLY A 440 -9.87 -22.45 -10.31
N ARG A 441 -8.99 -23.06 -11.13
CA ARG A 441 -7.54 -22.81 -11.10
C ARG A 441 -7.03 -22.44 -12.49
N ALA A 442 -6.27 -21.36 -12.58
CA ALA A 442 -5.52 -21.02 -13.78
C ALA A 442 -4.05 -20.75 -13.48
N GLU A 443 -3.16 -21.23 -14.36
CA GLU A 443 -1.72 -20.96 -14.29
C GLU A 443 -1.23 -20.43 -15.63
N LEU A 444 -0.60 -19.25 -15.61
CA LEU A 444 0.08 -18.63 -16.74
C LEU A 444 1.59 -18.60 -16.47
N SER A 445 2.34 -19.35 -17.28
CA SER A 445 3.82 -19.37 -17.25
C SER A 445 4.46 -18.75 -18.49
N GLY A 446 3.68 -18.55 -19.57
CA GLY A 446 4.12 -17.93 -20.82
C GLY A 446 2.93 -17.71 -21.77
N GLY A 447 3.13 -16.94 -22.84
CA GLY A 447 2.07 -16.58 -23.80
C GLY A 447 1.31 -15.31 -23.43
N GLN A 448 0.17 -15.08 -24.10
CA GLN A 448 -0.70 -13.92 -23.89
C GLN A 448 -2.13 -14.36 -23.54
N LEU A 449 -2.70 -13.78 -22.49
CA LEU A 449 -4.13 -13.87 -22.14
C LEU A 449 -4.73 -12.47 -22.25
N ASN A 450 -5.58 -12.27 -23.25
CA ASN A 450 -6.37 -11.06 -23.44
C ASN A 450 -7.80 -11.35 -22.97
N ALA A 451 -8.22 -10.75 -21.86
CA ALA A 451 -9.57 -10.81 -21.35
C ALA A 451 -10.22 -9.41 -21.41
N ASN A 452 -11.54 -9.26 -21.53
CA ASN A 452 -12.14 -7.96 -21.15
C ASN A 452 -12.38 -7.96 -19.63
N TYR A 453 -12.91 -9.06 -19.12
CA TYR A 453 -13.16 -9.28 -17.70
C TYR A 453 -12.45 -10.56 -17.24
N LEU A 454 -11.52 -10.42 -16.29
CA LEU A 454 -10.91 -11.53 -15.59
C LEU A 454 -11.40 -11.55 -14.13
N THR A 455 -12.22 -12.54 -13.81
CA THR A 455 -12.82 -12.72 -12.48
C THR A 455 -12.22 -13.94 -11.80
N VAL A 456 -11.61 -13.73 -10.65
CA VAL A 456 -11.07 -14.79 -9.79
C VAL A 456 -11.98 -14.96 -8.59
N GLY A 457 -12.70 -16.07 -8.48
CA GLY A 457 -13.67 -16.31 -7.42
C GLY A 457 -14.97 -15.55 -7.64
N GLU A 458 -15.83 -16.05 -8.53
CA GLU A 458 -17.14 -15.44 -8.80
C GLU A 458 -18.16 -15.77 -7.69
N ARG A 459 -18.38 -17.07 -7.45
CA ARG A 459 -19.21 -17.58 -6.35
C ARG A 459 -18.53 -18.69 -5.54
N GLY A 460 -17.58 -19.39 -6.16
CA GLY A 460 -16.78 -20.46 -5.56
C GLY A 460 -15.34 -20.02 -5.28
N ASP A 461 -14.45 -21.01 -5.11
CA ASP A 461 -13.03 -20.77 -4.87
C ASP A 461 -12.30 -20.55 -6.21
N GLY A 462 -11.55 -19.45 -6.30
CA GLY A 462 -10.81 -19.06 -7.49
C GLY A 462 -9.33 -18.83 -7.20
N SER A 463 -8.45 -19.37 -8.05
CA SER A 463 -7.00 -19.13 -7.97
C SER A 463 -6.37 -18.91 -9.33
N PHE A 464 -5.65 -17.80 -9.48
CA PHE A 464 -4.87 -17.48 -10.67
C PHE A 464 -3.40 -17.32 -10.29
N LYS A 465 -2.51 -18.02 -11.00
CA LYS A 465 -1.06 -17.98 -10.77
C LYS A 465 -0.33 -17.52 -12.02
N GLN A 466 0.34 -16.38 -11.96
CA GLN A 466 1.18 -15.85 -13.02
C GLN A 466 2.67 -15.93 -12.63
N THR A 467 3.41 -16.73 -13.39
CA THR A 467 4.87 -16.89 -13.26
C THR A 467 5.63 -16.31 -14.46
N GLY A 468 4.92 -16.01 -15.56
CA GLY A 468 5.45 -15.41 -16.77
C GLY A 468 4.32 -14.94 -17.72
N GLY A 469 4.66 -14.64 -18.96
CA GLY A 469 3.70 -14.19 -19.97
C GLY A 469 3.07 -12.82 -19.70
N THR A 470 2.03 -12.49 -20.46
CA THR A 470 1.27 -11.25 -20.33
C THR A 470 -0.21 -11.53 -20.13
N VAL A 471 -0.80 -10.96 -19.07
CA VAL A 471 -2.24 -10.82 -18.91
C VAL A 471 -2.60 -9.39 -19.27
N ARG A 472 -3.52 -9.20 -20.22
CA ARG A 472 -4.13 -7.91 -20.52
C ARG A 472 -5.63 -8.03 -20.28
N THR A 473 -6.17 -7.19 -19.41
CA THR A 473 -7.59 -7.19 -19.09
C THR A 473 -8.13 -5.78 -18.94
N ASP A 474 -9.40 -5.52 -19.21
CA ASP A 474 -9.96 -4.22 -18.83
C ASP A 474 -10.21 -4.22 -17.32
N TYR A 475 -10.87 -5.27 -16.80
CA TYR A 475 -11.19 -5.39 -15.39
C TYR A 475 -10.64 -6.70 -14.82
N LEU A 476 -9.74 -6.61 -13.84
CA LEU A 476 -9.37 -7.72 -12.98
C LEU A 476 -10.08 -7.59 -11.64
N GLN A 477 -10.92 -8.55 -11.32
CA GLN A 477 -11.61 -8.64 -10.04
C GLN A 477 -11.17 -9.91 -9.32
N VAL A 478 -10.42 -9.73 -8.23
CA VAL A 478 -10.13 -10.79 -7.27
C VAL A 478 -11.23 -10.75 -6.23
N LEU A 479 -12.18 -11.69 -6.34
CA LEU A 479 -13.46 -11.79 -5.65
C LEU A 479 -14.57 -10.91 -6.26
N TYR A 480 -15.56 -11.56 -6.88
CA TYR A 480 -16.73 -10.88 -7.45
C TYR A 480 -17.77 -10.51 -6.40
N HIS A 481 -18.63 -9.53 -6.67
CA HIS A 481 -19.63 -9.04 -5.71
C HIS A 481 -20.70 -10.07 -5.29
N GLU A 482 -20.87 -11.16 -6.04
CA GLU A 482 -21.79 -12.25 -5.71
C GLU A 482 -21.13 -13.40 -4.92
N ALA A 483 -19.87 -13.25 -4.51
CA ALA A 483 -19.15 -14.30 -3.79
C ALA A 483 -19.85 -14.67 -2.47
N GLU A 484 -19.98 -15.97 -2.21
CA GLU A 484 -20.62 -16.47 -1.00
C GLU A 484 -19.70 -16.43 0.22
N ALA A 485 -20.30 -16.36 1.41
CA ALA A 485 -19.58 -16.36 2.67
C ALA A 485 -18.62 -17.56 2.82
N GLY A 486 -17.37 -17.29 3.19
CA GLY A 486 -16.36 -18.32 3.44
C GLY A 486 -15.56 -18.79 2.22
N LYS A 487 -15.79 -18.20 1.04
CA LYS A 487 -15.02 -18.49 -0.18
C LYS A 487 -13.74 -17.68 -0.27
N GLN A 488 -12.81 -18.17 -1.09
CA GLN A 488 -11.50 -17.54 -1.27
C GLN A 488 -11.19 -17.26 -2.74
N ALA A 489 -10.68 -16.06 -3.00
CA ALA A 489 -10.14 -15.64 -4.29
C ALA A 489 -8.67 -15.25 -4.14
N SER A 490 -7.81 -15.83 -4.96
CA SER A 490 -6.36 -15.55 -4.91
C SER A 490 -5.75 -15.30 -6.29
N TYR A 491 -4.99 -14.21 -6.41
CA TYR A 491 -4.13 -13.95 -7.56
C TYR A 491 -2.68 -13.89 -7.08
N SER A 492 -1.78 -14.66 -7.69
CA SER A 492 -0.35 -14.61 -7.38
C SER A 492 0.47 -14.23 -8.62
N LEU A 493 1.29 -13.18 -8.49
CA LEU A 493 2.21 -12.69 -9.50
C LEU A 493 3.65 -12.83 -9.00
N SER A 494 4.42 -13.66 -9.69
CA SER A 494 5.87 -13.86 -9.41
C SER A 494 6.76 -13.47 -10.58
N GLY A 495 6.21 -13.35 -11.79
CA GLY A 495 6.90 -12.93 -12.99
C GLY A 495 5.91 -12.65 -14.13
N GLY A 496 6.36 -11.97 -15.19
CA GLY A 496 5.50 -11.55 -16.30
C GLY A 496 4.92 -10.14 -16.12
N MET A 497 3.94 -9.81 -16.97
CA MET A 497 3.27 -8.51 -17.01
C MET A 497 1.76 -8.68 -16.85
N LEU A 498 1.16 -7.87 -15.97
CA LEU A 498 -0.28 -7.74 -15.80
C LEU A 498 -0.67 -6.30 -16.14
N GLN A 499 -1.46 -6.13 -17.20
CA GLN A 499 -2.03 -4.85 -17.59
C GLN A 499 -3.52 -4.85 -17.33
N SER A 500 -4.01 -3.85 -16.60
CA SER A 500 -5.45 -3.67 -16.35
C SER A 500 -5.91 -2.22 -16.45
N TYR A 501 -7.16 -1.95 -16.81
CA TYR A 501 -7.75 -0.63 -16.55
C TYR A 501 -8.09 -0.51 -15.06
N TRP A 502 -8.78 -1.53 -14.52
CA TRP A 502 -9.16 -1.59 -13.11
C TRP A 502 -8.72 -2.90 -12.47
N LEU A 503 -7.98 -2.81 -11.36
CA LEU A 503 -7.61 -3.92 -10.50
C LEU A 503 -8.33 -3.78 -9.16
N SER A 504 -9.26 -4.70 -8.86
CA SER A 504 -9.96 -4.75 -7.58
C SER A 504 -9.58 -5.99 -6.79
N VAL A 505 -9.22 -5.81 -5.53
CA VAL A 505 -9.02 -6.89 -4.56
C VAL A 505 -10.11 -6.77 -3.51
N GLY A 506 -11.06 -7.70 -3.54
CA GLY A 506 -12.26 -7.68 -2.70
C GLY A 506 -13.44 -6.96 -3.34
N ASN A 507 -14.61 -7.17 -2.74
CA ASN A 507 -15.90 -6.69 -3.25
C ASN A 507 -16.70 -5.82 -2.27
N GLY A 508 -16.23 -5.63 -1.03
CA GLY A 508 -16.91 -4.81 -0.03
C GLY A 508 -18.30 -5.28 0.44
N VAL A 509 -18.79 -6.48 0.07
CA VAL A 509 -20.16 -6.92 0.37
C VAL A 509 -20.25 -8.31 1.04
N SER A 510 -19.29 -9.18 0.84
CA SER A 510 -19.30 -10.56 1.36
C SER A 510 -18.22 -10.81 2.42
N SER A 511 -18.40 -11.83 3.28
CA SER A 511 -17.38 -12.28 4.23
C SER A 511 -16.29 -13.17 3.60
N ALA A 512 -16.28 -13.31 2.28
CA ALA A 512 -15.24 -14.02 1.54
C ALA A 512 -13.91 -13.26 1.56
N GLU A 513 -12.80 -13.98 1.41
CA GLU A 513 -11.45 -13.42 1.48
C GLU A 513 -10.84 -13.25 0.09
N ALA A 514 -10.28 -12.08 -0.18
CA ALA A 514 -9.59 -11.75 -1.43
C ALA A 514 -8.11 -11.48 -1.16
N ARG A 515 -7.23 -12.10 -1.94
CA ARG A 515 -5.79 -11.93 -1.81
C ARG A 515 -5.11 -11.73 -3.17
N PHE A 516 -4.33 -10.66 -3.28
CA PHE A 516 -3.39 -10.46 -4.38
C PHE A 516 -1.97 -10.51 -3.82
N GLU A 517 -1.14 -11.44 -4.32
CA GLU A 517 0.24 -11.62 -3.88
C GLU A 517 1.20 -11.27 -5.01
N GLN A 518 2.03 -10.24 -4.83
CA GLN A 518 3.09 -9.86 -5.75
C GLN A 518 4.46 -10.12 -5.13
N THR A 519 5.18 -11.09 -5.67
CA THR A 519 6.56 -11.43 -5.28
C THR A 519 7.58 -11.03 -6.35
N GLY A 520 7.09 -10.68 -7.55
CA GLY A 520 7.88 -10.24 -8.70
C GLY A 520 6.96 -9.72 -9.81
N GLY A 521 7.48 -9.62 -11.04
CA GLY A 521 6.71 -9.16 -12.20
C GLY A 521 6.27 -7.70 -12.15
N ASN A 522 5.53 -7.29 -13.19
CA ASN A 522 5.12 -5.90 -13.40
C ASN A 522 3.60 -5.81 -13.47
N VAL A 523 3.01 -4.93 -12.67
CA VAL A 523 1.59 -4.54 -12.74
C VAL A 523 1.52 -3.12 -13.28
N GLU A 524 0.75 -2.93 -14.35
CA GLU A 524 0.35 -1.63 -14.90
C GLU A 524 -1.17 -1.55 -14.83
N ALA A 525 -1.69 -0.65 -13.99
CA ALA A 525 -3.13 -0.50 -13.82
C ALA A 525 -3.54 0.96 -13.76
N ASP A 526 -4.58 1.42 -14.47
CA ASP A 526 -5.01 2.82 -14.31
C ASP A 526 -5.49 3.07 -12.88
N SER A 527 -6.23 2.14 -12.29
CA SER A 527 -6.63 2.21 -10.88
C SER A 527 -6.52 0.88 -10.15
N VAL A 528 -6.08 0.93 -8.90
CA VAL A 528 -6.02 -0.21 -7.98
C VAL A 528 -6.85 0.08 -6.73
N GLY A 529 -7.86 -0.76 -6.48
CA GLY A 529 -8.70 -0.70 -5.30
C GLY A 529 -8.58 -1.95 -4.44
N ILE A 530 -8.41 -1.77 -3.13
CA ILE A 530 -8.45 -2.84 -2.13
C ILE A 530 -9.66 -2.57 -1.23
N ASN A 531 -10.69 -3.43 -1.32
CA ASN A 531 -12.00 -3.18 -0.73
C ASN A 531 -12.56 -4.37 0.07
N GLY A 532 -12.28 -4.34 1.37
CA GLY A 532 -12.80 -5.21 2.40
C GLY A 532 -13.76 -4.47 3.33
N SER A 533 -14.98 -4.96 3.44
CA SER A 533 -16.02 -4.44 4.36
C SER A 533 -16.35 -5.45 5.46
N THR A 534 -16.76 -6.67 5.07
CA THR A 534 -17.05 -7.79 5.98
C THR A 534 -16.01 -8.90 5.89
N GLY A 535 -15.53 -9.21 4.68
CA GLY A 535 -14.40 -10.09 4.41
C GLY A 535 -13.06 -9.35 4.32
N LYS A 536 -11.95 -10.09 4.53
CA LYS A 536 -10.60 -9.53 4.44
C LYS A 536 -10.18 -9.36 2.99
N SER A 537 -9.62 -8.20 2.66
CA SER A 537 -9.03 -7.93 1.34
C SER A 537 -7.59 -7.47 1.52
N ASN A 538 -6.67 -8.22 0.90
CA ASN A 538 -5.24 -8.01 1.10
C ASN A 538 -4.49 -7.97 -0.22
N TYR A 539 -3.70 -6.91 -0.41
CA TYR A 539 -2.63 -6.88 -1.40
C TYR A 539 -1.29 -7.02 -0.68
N ALA A 540 -0.61 -8.15 -0.87
CA ALA A 540 0.71 -8.41 -0.32
C ALA A 540 1.78 -8.22 -1.40
N MET A 541 2.65 -7.23 -1.26
CA MET A 541 3.77 -6.95 -2.16
C MET A 541 5.10 -7.16 -1.44
N SER A 542 5.96 -7.99 -2.01
CA SER A 542 7.32 -8.28 -1.52
C SER A 542 8.41 -8.12 -2.59
N GLY A 543 8.02 -7.90 -3.85
CA GLY A 543 8.91 -7.65 -4.97
C GLY A 543 8.13 -7.18 -6.21
N GLY A 544 8.85 -6.91 -7.31
CA GLY A 544 8.25 -6.43 -8.56
C GLY A 544 7.93 -4.93 -8.58
N THR A 545 7.15 -4.52 -9.58
CA THR A 545 6.71 -3.13 -9.75
C THR A 545 5.19 -3.04 -9.88
N LEU A 546 4.59 -2.01 -9.27
CA LEU A 546 3.21 -1.60 -9.49
C LEU A 546 3.23 -0.14 -9.96
N SER A 547 2.75 0.12 -11.19
CA SER A 547 2.56 1.45 -11.74
C SER A 547 1.06 1.70 -11.90
N THR A 548 0.55 2.77 -11.29
CA THR A 548 -0.87 3.12 -11.36
C THR A 548 -1.11 4.62 -11.33
N GLN A 549 -2.31 5.07 -11.68
CA GLN A 549 -2.70 6.47 -11.54
C GLN A 549 -3.43 6.72 -10.21
N SER A 550 -4.08 5.70 -9.65
CA SER A 550 -4.67 5.78 -8.32
C SER A 550 -4.54 4.46 -7.55
N LEU A 551 -4.19 4.54 -6.28
CA LEU A 551 -4.10 3.39 -5.39
C LEU A 551 -4.88 3.66 -4.12
N ALA A 552 -5.83 2.78 -3.82
CA ALA A 552 -6.80 3.06 -2.80
C ALA A 552 -7.08 1.86 -1.90
N VAL A 553 -6.88 2.05 -0.59
CA VAL A 553 -7.15 1.07 0.46
C VAL A 553 -8.38 1.54 1.23
N PHE A 554 -9.52 0.89 1.03
CA PHE A 554 -10.79 1.34 1.56
C PHE A 554 -11.51 0.27 2.37
N GLY A 555 -12.05 0.64 3.52
CA GLY A 555 -12.90 -0.22 4.32
C GLY A 555 -12.17 -0.97 5.44
N LYS A 556 -12.95 -1.44 6.40
CA LYS A 556 -12.48 -1.88 7.73
C LYS A 556 -11.47 -3.03 7.71
N TYR A 557 -11.52 -3.89 6.71
CA TYR A 557 -10.67 -5.09 6.63
C TYR A 557 -9.79 -5.09 5.37
N SER A 558 -9.44 -3.90 4.89
CA SER A 558 -8.55 -3.70 3.76
C SER A 558 -7.13 -3.46 4.21
N THR A 559 -6.20 -4.15 3.57
CA THR A 559 -4.78 -4.01 3.88
C THR A 559 -3.93 -4.06 2.62
N MET A 560 -2.96 -3.15 2.53
CA MET A 560 -1.79 -3.34 1.67
C MET A 560 -0.56 -3.62 2.53
N ASP A 561 0.00 -4.82 2.41
CA ASP A 561 1.25 -5.21 3.09
C ASP A 561 2.41 -5.13 2.09
N HIS A 562 3.20 -4.07 2.17
CA HIS A 562 4.28 -3.76 1.23
C HIS A 562 5.64 -3.86 1.93
N SER A 563 6.39 -4.93 1.63
CA SER A 563 7.68 -5.27 2.26
C SER A 563 8.89 -5.21 1.30
N GLY A 564 8.64 -5.10 -0.01
CA GLY A 564 9.66 -5.00 -1.05
C GLY A 564 9.04 -4.67 -2.41
N GLY A 565 9.87 -4.26 -3.37
CA GLY A 565 9.43 -3.79 -4.68
C GLY A 565 9.13 -2.28 -4.71
N THR A 566 8.54 -1.81 -5.81
CA THR A 566 8.26 -0.38 -6.01
C THR A 566 6.82 -0.14 -6.46
N VAL A 567 6.13 0.74 -5.74
CA VAL A 567 4.81 1.28 -6.12
C VAL A 567 5.01 2.71 -6.61
N THR A 568 4.54 3.00 -7.82
CA THR A 568 4.51 4.35 -8.40
C THR A 568 3.07 4.72 -8.69
N VAL A 569 2.60 5.80 -8.08
CA VAL A 569 1.30 6.43 -8.36
C VAL A 569 1.58 7.68 -9.18
N ASN A 570 1.31 7.60 -10.48
CA ASN A 570 1.54 8.65 -11.45
C ASN A 570 0.39 9.67 -11.43
N ASP A 571 0.70 10.93 -11.68
CA ASP A 571 -0.32 11.97 -11.82
C ASP A 571 -1.21 11.74 -13.04
N LEU A 572 -2.50 12.01 -12.89
CA LEU A 572 -3.41 12.12 -14.01
C LEU A 572 -3.20 13.48 -14.69
N ASP A 573 -3.12 13.49 -16.02
CA ASP A 573 -3.11 14.70 -16.85
C ASP A 573 -4.46 15.49 -16.78
N ASP A 574 -5.41 15.08 -15.95
CA ASP A 574 -6.78 15.62 -15.85
C ASP A 574 -6.99 16.65 -14.72
N GLY A 575 -5.95 16.94 -13.93
CA GLY A 575 -6.00 17.88 -12.81
C GLY A 575 -6.44 17.28 -11.47
N VAL A 576 -6.62 15.96 -11.38
CA VAL A 576 -6.73 15.22 -10.11
C VAL A 576 -5.37 14.55 -9.82
N SER A 577 -4.66 14.98 -8.77
CA SER A 577 -3.37 14.38 -8.40
C SER A 577 -3.48 12.88 -8.18
N GLY A 578 -2.54 12.12 -8.75
CA GLY A 578 -2.44 10.68 -8.55
C GLY A 578 -2.27 10.36 -7.06
N SER A 579 -3.34 9.90 -6.41
CA SER A 579 -3.40 9.83 -4.96
C SER A 579 -3.29 8.40 -4.45
N LEU A 580 -2.40 8.20 -3.48
CA LEU A 580 -2.46 7.07 -2.56
C LEU A 580 -3.48 7.40 -1.47
N LEU A 581 -4.59 6.68 -1.45
CA LEU A 581 -5.69 6.91 -0.52
C LEU A 581 -5.78 5.75 0.48
N VAL A 582 -5.85 6.06 1.78
CA VAL A 582 -6.14 5.09 2.83
C VAL A 582 -7.32 5.60 3.65
N SER A 583 -8.45 4.90 3.61
CA SER A 583 -9.67 5.42 4.21
C SER A 583 -10.65 4.37 4.75
N GLY A 584 -11.29 4.74 5.86
CA GLY A 584 -12.19 3.90 6.62
C GLY A 584 -11.50 3.30 7.84
N ALA A 585 -12.18 3.33 8.98
CA ALA A 585 -11.68 2.77 10.24
C ALA A 585 -11.32 1.29 10.09
N GLY A 586 -10.02 0.97 10.10
CA GLY A 586 -9.48 -0.38 9.91
C GLY A 586 -8.74 -0.60 8.58
N ALA A 587 -8.88 0.31 7.62
CA ALA A 587 -8.04 0.32 6.41
C ALA A 587 -6.60 0.66 6.77
N ASN A 588 -5.64 -0.15 6.30
CA ASN A 588 -4.23 0.01 6.67
C ASN A 588 -3.29 -0.19 5.46
N TYR A 589 -2.35 0.74 5.28
CA TYR A 589 -1.19 0.56 4.42
C TYR A 589 0.05 0.34 5.28
N ARG A 590 0.69 -0.83 5.15
CA ARG A 590 1.90 -1.19 5.88
C ARG A 590 3.11 -1.21 4.96
N LEU A 591 3.96 -0.19 5.07
CA LEU A 591 5.21 -0.07 4.36
C LEU A 591 6.38 -0.50 5.25
N SER A 592 7.13 -1.51 4.81
CA SER A 592 8.20 -2.13 5.58
C SER A 592 9.31 -2.66 4.67
N GLY A 593 10.31 -3.32 5.27
CA GLY A 593 11.40 -3.97 4.54
C GLY A 593 12.11 -3.01 3.58
N THR A 594 12.20 -3.39 2.31
CA THR A 594 12.83 -2.60 1.24
C THR A 594 11.81 -1.96 0.30
N GLY A 595 10.53 -1.94 0.69
CA GLY A 595 9.46 -1.38 -0.13
C GLY A 595 9.64 0.12 -0.38
N VAL A 596 9.31 0.56 -1.59
CA VAL A 596 9.40 1.96 -2.01
C VAL A 596 8.07 2.42 -2.60
N VAL A 597 7.54 3.53 -2.10
CA VAL A 597 6.34 4.18 -2.65
C VAL A 597 6.72 5.56 -3.16
N ARG A 598 6.31 5.86 -4.40
CA ARG A 598 6.40 7.17 -5.03
C ARG A 598 4.99 7.61 -5.42
N ALA A 599 4.52 8.73 -4.91
CA ALA A 599 3.21 9.30 -5.25
C ALA A 599 3.28 10.82 -5.23
N SER A 600 2.45 11.54 -5.97
CA SER A 600 2.34 12.99 -5.76
C SER A 600 1.68 13.29 -4.41
N GLU A 601 0.62 12.53 -4.08
CA GLU A 601 -0.11 12.71 -2.83
C GLU A 601 -0.38 11.40 -2.09
N ALA A 602 -0.21 11.41 -0.76
CA ALA A 602 -0.70 10.38 0.15
C ALA A 602 -1.74 10.97 1.11
N VAL A 603 -2.98 10.51 1.04
CA VAL A 603 -4.09 11.00 1.87
C VAL A 603 -4.61 9.87 2.75
N ILE A 604 -4.49 10.06 4.06
CA ILE A 604 -5.00 9.15 5.08
C ILE A 604 -6.18 9.85 5.76
N TYR A 605 -7.38 9.31 5.66
CA TYR A 605 -8.60 9.96 6.15
C TYR A 605 -9.67 8.97 6.62
N LEU A 606 -10.76 9.45 7.23
CA LEU A 606 -11.87 8.63 7.75
C LEU A 606 -11.47 7.44 8.65
N GLY A 607 -10.39 7.58 9.44
CA GLY A 607 -9.91 6.53 10.35
C GLY A 607 -8.95 5.52 9.72
N GLY A 608 -8.48 5.78 8.50
CA GLY A 608 -7.40 4.99 7.89
C GLY A 608 -6.07 5.12 8.66
N SER A 609 -5.19 4.13 8.48
CA SER A 609 -3.84 4.13 9.06
C SER A 609 -2.76 3.87 8.02
N PHE A 610 -1.63 4.55 8.16
CA PHE A 610 -0.41 4.24 7.42
C PHE A 610 0.71 3.91 8.41
N ASP A 611 1.30 2.72 8.27
CA ASP A 611 2.38 2.25 9.12
C ASP A 611 3.68 2.17 8.30
N LEU A 612 4.68 2.99 8.66
CA LEU A 612 6.02 2.98 8.07
C LEU A 612 7.04 2.36 9.04
N SER A 613 7.78 1.35 8.61
CA SER A 613 8.72 0.63 9.47
C SER A 613 9.97 0.12 8.73
N ALA A 614 10.93 -0.43 9.49
CA ALA A 614 12.18 -0.99 8.99
C ALA A 614 12.95 0.00 8.08
N SER A 615 13.29 -0.38 6.85
CA SER A 615 13.96 0.46 5.85
C SER A 615 13.05 0.91 4.70
N GLY A 616 11.72 0.83 4.88
CA GLY A 616 10.77 1.26 3.85
C GLY A 616 10.90 2.75 3.53
N SER A 617 10.54 3.14 2.31
CA SER A 617 10.63 4.54 1.87
C SER A 617 9.34 5.03 1.22
N LEU A 618 8.75 6.09 1.79
CA LEU A 618 7.61 6.82 1.23
C LEU A 618 8.12 8.15 0.69
N LEU A 619 7.94 8.41 -0.61
CA LEU A 619 8.32 9.64 -1.27
C LEU A 619 7.07 10.30 -1.84
N THR A 620 6.71 11.47 -1.33
CA THR A 620 5.54 12.23 -1.76
C THR A 620 5.83 13.70 -2.01
N GLU A 621 4.99 14.38 -2.79
CA GLU A 621 4.96 15.84 -2.78
C GLU A 621 4.10 16.35 -1.63
N ARG A 622 3.01 15.65 -1.30
CA ARG A 622 2.14 16.00 -0.19
C ARG A 622 1.70 14.75 0.56
N THR A 623 1.79 14.79 1.89
CA THR A 623 1.19 13.81 2.79
C THR A 623 0.17 14.51 3.66
N LYS A 624 -1.07 14.02 3.66
CA LYS A 624 -2.18 14.52 4.46
C LYS A 624 -2.67 13.43 5.39
N VAL A 625 -2.69 13.71 6.69
CA VAL A 625 -3.19 12.79 7.72
C VAL A 625 -4.38 13.43 8.42
N GLY A 626 -5.55 12.81 8.35
CA GLY A 626 -6.79 13.38 8.88
C GLY A 626 -7.31 14.53 8.02
N TYR A 627 -7.69 14.23 6.77
CA TYR A 627 -8.23 15.19 5.81
C TYR A 627 -9.77 15.15 5.76
N PHE A 628 -10.41 16.31 5.77
CA PHE A 628 -11.83 16.56 5.51
C PHE A 628 -12.84 16.04 6.56
N GLY A 629 -13.50 16.99 7.25
CA GLY A 629 -14.71 16.77 8.06
C GLY A 629 -14.50 16.07 9.43
N PRO A 630 -15.49 16.14 10.35
CA PRO A 630 -15.41 15.47 11.65
C PRO A 630 -15.54 13.95 11.47
N ALA A 631 -14.39 13.30 11.32
CA ALA A 631 -14.27 11.87 11.09
C ALA A 631 -13.44 11.21 12.21
N PRO A 632 -13.44 9.86 12.31
CA PRO A 632 -12.51 9.16 13.19
C PRO A 632 -11.05 9.60 12.94
N GLU A 633 -10.27 9.69 14.01
CA GLU A 633 -8.85 10.06 13.93
C GLU A 633 -8.12 9.14 12.94
N SER A 634 -7.45 9.75 11.98
CA SER A 634 -6.60 9.04 11.00
C SER A 634 -5.16 9.10 11.45
N SER A 635 -4.42 7.99 11.31
CA SER A 635 -3.08 7.87 11.90
C SER A 635 -1.99 7.60 10.87
N PHE A 636 -0.82 8.18 11.12
CA PHE A 636 0.44 7.79 10.48
C PHE A 636 1.43 7.39 11.57
N VAL A 637 1.93 6.16 11.54
CA VAL A 637 2.87 5.64 12.53
C VAL A 637 4.19 5.30 11.86
N GLN A 638 5.25 6.00 12.23
CA GLN A 638 6.60 5.79 11.74
C GLN A 638 7.47 5.14 12.83
N ASN A 639 7.66 3.83 12.71
CA ASN A 639 8.55 3.04 13.57
C ASN A 639 10.00 2.98 13.05
N GLY A 640 10.22 3.35 11.78
CA GLY A 640 11.52 3.36 11.10
C GLY A 640 11.39 3.98 9.71
N GLY A 641 12.32 3.67 8.81
CA GLY A 641 12.24 4.05 7.40
C GLY A 641 12.47 5.54 7.12
N HIS A 642 12.24 5.91 5.86
CA HIS A 642 12.42 7.27 5.35
C HIS A 642 11.11 7.77 4.72
N HIS A 643 10.50 8.78 5.33
CA HIS A 643 9.37 9.50 4.75
C HIS A 643 9.88 10.83 4.21
N GLN A 644 9.94 10.97 2.89
CA GLN A 644 10.28 12.22 2.22
C GLN A 644 8.99 12.86 1.70
N THR A 645 8.70 14.09 2.11
CA THR A 645 7.49 14.78 1.63
C THR A 645 7.70 16.27 1.39
N GLY A 646 7.11 16.80 0.31
CA GLY A 646 7.05 18.24 0.04
C GLY A 646 6.29 19.00 1.13
N THR A 647 5.13 18.50 1.56
CA THR A 647 4.32 19.08 2.63
C THR A 647 3.69 17.98 3.46
N LEU A 648 3.85 18.05 4.78
CA LEU A 648 3.10 17.21 5.72
C LEU A 648 2.02 18.06 6.40
N ALA A 649 0.76 17.79 6.09
CA ALA A 649 -0.39 18.38 6.78
C ALA A 649 -1.06 17.34 7.67
N VAL A 650 -1.16 17.62 8.96
CA VAL A 650 -1.81 16.73 9.94
C VAL A 650 -3.02 17.46 10.52
N GLY A 651 -4.21 16.89 10.38
CA GLY A 651 -5.47 17.50 10.80
C GLY A 651 -5.85 18.68 9.91
N SER A 652 -6.38 18.41 8.72
CA SER A 652 -6.63 19.43 7.70
C SER A 652 -8.10 19.49 7.25
N SER A 653 -8.58 20.68 6.88
CA SER A 653 -9.95 20.89 6.37
C SER A 653 -11.06 20.34 7.29
N GLY A 654 -10.95 20.60 8.59
CA GLY A 654 -11.89 20.11 9.61
C GLY A 654 -11.64 18.66 10.07
N GLY A 655 -10.67 17.95 9.49
CA GLY A 655 -10.28 16.59 9.86
C GLY A 655 -9.47 16.50 11.14
N THR A 656 -9.46 15.32 11.76
CA THR A 656 -8.61 14.98 12.92
C THR A 656 -7.54 13.98 12.51
N GLY A 657 -6.27 14.36 12.67
CA GLY A 657 -5.12 13.56 12.25
C GLY A 657 -4.04 13.45 13.31
N ARG A 658 -3.33 12.32 13.30
CA ARG A 658 -2.22 12.07 14.22
C ARG A 658 -1.02 11.45 13.51
N TYR A 659 0.15 12.05 13.70
CA TYR A 659 1.44 11.50 13.27
C TYR A 659 2.26 11.07 14.49
N ILE A 660 2.80 9.85 14.50
CA ILE A 660 3.63 9.34 15.58
C ILE A 660 4.97 8.88 15.01
N LEU A 661 6.07 9.51 15.42
CA LEU A 661 7.43 9.14 15.06
C LEU A 661 8.13 8.46 16.25
N HIS A 662 8.32 7.15 16.17
CA HIS A 662 9.15 6.39 17.12
C HIS A 662 10.62 6.31 16.68
N GLY A 663 10.89 6.26 15.37
CA GLY A 663 12.24 6.15 14.80
C GLY A 663 12.26 6.34 13.29
N GLY A 664 13.45 6.45 12.69
CA GLY A 664 13.62 6.75 11.27
C GLY A 664 13.83 8.23 10.98
N MET A 665 13.67 8.62 9.72
CA MET A 665 13.81 9.99 9.24
C MET A 665 12.52 10.44 8.55
N LEU A 666 12.00 11.59 9.00
CA LEU A 666 11.01 12.37 8.28
C LEU A 666 11.74 13.55 7.66
N ASP A 667 11.88 13.51 6.34
CA ASP A 667 12.55 14.53 5.57
C ASP A 667 11.54 15.38 4.79
N ALA A 668 11.24 16.54 5.35
CA ALA A 668 10.59 17.63 4.65
C ALA A 668 11.62 18.74 4.38
N THR A 669 12.70 18.45 3.61
CA THR A 669 13.81 19.40 3.29
C THR A 669 14.09 19.85 1.83
N GLY A 670 13.32 19.49 0.77
CA GLY A 670 13.50 20.08 -0.59
C GLY A 670 12.81 21.44 -0.87
N LEU A 671 13.56 22.56 -0.96
CA LEU A 671 13.16 23.93 -1.40
C LEU A 671 11.64 24.28 -1.46
N GLY A 672 10.92 24.32 -0.33
CA GLY A 672 9.55 24.86 -0.26
C GLY A 672 8.58 24.16 0.71
N LEU A 673 9.08 23.63 1.85
CA LEU A 673 8.41 22.55 2.58
C LEU A 673 7.87 22.97 3.92
N THR A 674 6.75 22.37 4.27
CA THR A 674 5.93 22.78 5.41
C THR A 674 5.48 21.56 6.20
N LEU A 675 5.78 21.56 7.49
CA LEU A 675 5.06 20.76 8.49
C LEU A 675 3.93 21.62 9.05
N SER A 676 2.70 21.36 8.65
CA SER A 676 1.52 22.07 9.15
C SER A 676 0.68 21.16 10.04
N LEU A 677 0.48 21.58 11.28
CA LEU A 677 -0.34 20.88 12.26
C LEU A 677 -1.61 21.69 12.52
N GLY A 678 -2.74 21.07 12.23
CA GLY A 678 -4.06 21.64 12.47
C GLY A 678 -4.54 22.58 11.38
N ASP A 679 -4.14 22.44 10.10
CA ASP A 679 -4.54 23.26 8.94
C ASP A 679 -6.08 23.35 8.73
N GLY A 680 -6.74 24.19 9.51
CA GLY A 680 -8.20 24.27 9.59
C GLY A 680 -8.88 23.04 10.23
N GLY A 681 -8.12 22.16 10.89
CA GLY A 681 -8.59 20.96 11.58
C GLY A 681 -7.86 20.72 12.92
N THR A 682 -7.88 19.49 13.43
CA THR A 682 -7.19 19.10 14.67
C THR A 682 -6.00 18.19 14.34
N GLY A 683 -4.78 18.70 14.48
CA GLY A 683 -3.55 18.00 14.13
C GLY A 683 -2.66 17.74 15.33
N ALA A 684 -2.21 16.49 15.49
CA ALA A 684 -1.25 16.10 16.53
C ALA A 684 -0.01 15.42 15.95
N PHE A 685 1.17 15.88 16.35
CA PHE A 685 2.45 15.22 16.04
C PHE A 685 3.13 14.79 17.34
N VAL A 686 3.53 13.52 17.44
CA VAL A 686 4.23 12.97 18.61
C VAL A 686 5.58 12.41 18.16
N GLN A 687 6.67 13.02 18.62
CA GLN A 687 8.03 12.58 18.36
C GLN A 687 8.62 11.91 19.61
N ASN A 688 8.75 10.59 19.58
CA ASN A 688 9.39 9.80 20.63
C ASN A 688 10.86 9.49 20.31
N GLY A 689 11.26 9.59 19.04
CA GLY A 689 12.62 9.33 18.56
C GLY A 689 12.80 9.80 17.11
N GLY A 690 13.84 9.31 16.43
CA GLY A 690 14.13 9.63 15.02
C GLY A 690 14.55 11.09 14.78
N THR A 691 14.60 11.47 13.50
CA THR A 691 14.92 12.83 13.05
C THR A 691 13.80 13.38 12.19
N VAL A 692 13.35 14.60 12.51
CA VAL A 692 12.46 15.41 11.66
C VAL A 692 13.27 16.57 11.13
N ASN A 693 13.34 16.72 9.81
CA ASN A 693 13.87 17.93 9.20
C ASN A 693 12.71 18.62 8.49
N ALA A 694 12.36 19.83 8.92
CA ALA A 694 11.30 20.63 8.33
C ALA A 694 11.87 21.96 7.83
N GLY A 695 11.42 22.41 6.65
CA GLY A 695 11.66 23.78 6.20
C GLY A 695 10.96 24.77 7.14
N TRP A 696 9.65 24.87 6.98
CA TRP A 696 8.73 25.64 7.82
C TRP A 696 7.99 24.69 8.76
N MET A 697 7.77 25.11 10.00
CA MET A 697 6.90 24.40 10.93
C MET A 697 5.81 25.34 11.43
N PHE A 698 4.55 24.98 11.19
CA PHE A 698 3.38 25.70 11.66
C PHE A 698 2.56 24.80 12.57
N VAL A 699 2.34 25.25 13.81
CA VAL A 699 1.50 24.57 14.78
C VAL A 699 0.29 25.46 15.08
N GLY A 700 -0.91 25.02 14.71
CA GLY A 700 -2.12 25.85 14.72
C GLY A 700 -2.18 26.72 13.47
N ASP A 701 -2.38 26.08 12.32
CA ASP A 701 -2.46 26.70 10.99
C ASP A 701 -3.90 26.68 10.44
N GLY A 702 -4.25 27.53 9.47
CA GLY A 702 -5.60 27.57 8.88
C GLY A 702 -6.72 28.04 9.82
N SER A 703 -7.79 28.60 9.28
CA SER A 703 -8.89 29.16 10.12
C SER A 703 -9.52 28.11 11.04
N GLY A 704 -9.56 28.38 12.35
CA GLY A 704 -10.10 27.46 13.36
C GLY A 704 -9.19 26.27 13.72
N GLY A 705 -7.97 26.24 13.18
CA GLY A 705 -7.01 25.17 13.39
C GLY A 705 -6.52 24.98 14.82
N GLN A 706 -6.38 23.72 15.23
CA GLN A 706 -5.80 23.30 16.49
C GLN A 706 -4.61 22.37 16.23
N GLY A 707 -3.40 22.88 16.45
CA GLY A 707 -2.17 22.12 16.27
C GLY A 707 -1.50 21.78 17.60
N LYS A 708 -0.98 20.56 17.72
CA LYS A 708 -0.19 20.12 18.85
C LYS A 708 1.06 19.34 18.42
N TYR A 709 2.22 19.73 18.93
CA TYR A 709 3.48 18.98 18.79
C TYR A 709 3.98 18.54 20.15
N ASP A 710 4.22 17.24 20.35
CA ASP A 710 4.85 16.66 21.55
C ASP A 710 6.23 16.09 21.18
N LEU A 711 7.31 16.78 21.57
CA LEU A 711 8.70 16.34 21.41
C LEU A 711 9.20 15.68 22.71
N ASN A 712 9.11 14.35 22.74
CA ASN A 712 9.52 13.51 23.88
C ASN A 712 10.94 12.95 23.74
N GLY A 713 11.46 12.85 22.51
CA GLY A 713 12.81 12.35 22.20
C GLY A 713 13.18 12.58 20.73
N GLY A 714 14.41 12.27 20.33
CA GLY A 714 14.89 12.47 18.95
C GLY A 714 15.36 13.90 18.66
N THR A 715 15.47 14.23 17.37
CA THR A 715 15.91 15.55 16.88
C THR A 715 14.87 16.16 15.92
N LEU A 716 14.52 17.42 16.13
CA LEU A 716 13.72 18.25 15.23
C LEU A 716 14.60 19.40 14.73
N ASN A 717 14.79 19.52 13.42
CA ASN A 717 15.48 20.63 12.79
C ASN A 717 14.47 21.45 11.98
N THR A 718 14.36 22.74 12.28
CA THR A 718 13.53 23.69 11.52
C THR A 718 14.45 24.70 10.84
N ALA A 719 14.49 24.68 9.50
CA ALA A 719 15.48 25.44 8.73
C ALA A 719 15.13 26.93 8.61
N TRP A 720 13.83 27.24 8.51
CA TRP A 720 13.31 28.59 8.37
C TRP A 720 12.60 29.00 9.68
N GLU A 721 11.30 29.28 9.63
CA GLU A 721 10.56 29.68 10.82
C GLU A 721 9.86 28.49 11.47
N ALA A 722 10.03 28.38 12.79
CA ALA A 722 9.19 27.57 13.64
C ALA A 722 8.13 28.47 14.27
N VAL A 723 6.85 28.27 13.93
CA VAL A 723 5.75 29.10 14.43
C VAL A 723 4.72 28.26 15.18
N VAL A 724 4.42 28.70 16.40
CA VAL A 724 3.38 28.12 17.26
C VAL A 724 2.28 29.17 17.42
N GLY A 725 1.08 28.89 16.93
CA GLY A 725 -0.01 29.87 16.79
C GLY A 725 0.16 30.76 15.56
N PHE A 726 0.14 30.15 14.36
CA PHE A 726 0.47 30.82 13.10
C PHE A 726 -0.64 31.76 12.59
N SER A 727 -1.88 31.27 12.49
CA SER A 727 -3.00 31.99 11.87
C SER A 727 -3.96 32.63 12.89
N THR A 728 -4.72 33.64 12.48
CA THR A 728 -5.70 34.29 13.37
C THR A 728 -6.80 33.30 13.78
N GLY A 729 -7.14 33.29 15.08
CA GLY A 729 -8.17 32.41 15.62
C GLY A 729 -7.73 30.94 15.83
N THR A 730 -6.45 30.63 15.65
CA THR A 730 -5.91 29.27 15.88
C THR A 730 -5.29 29.11 17.26
N THR A 731 -5.12 27.86 17.67
CA THR A 731 -4.34 27.49 18.86
C THR A 731 -3.22 26.53 18.47
N GLY A 732 -1.99 26.89 18.79
CA GLY A 732 -0.81 26.05 18.65
C GLY A 732 -0.20 25.72 20.00
N VAL A 733 0.10 24.45 20.24
CA VAL A 733 0.77 23.99 21.46
C VAL A 733 2.00 23.15 21.10
N PHE A 734 3.16 23.54 21.61
CA PHE A 734 4.40 22.78 21.48
C PHE A 734 4.89 22.36 22.87
N ASN A 735 4.91 21.05 23.14
CA ASN A 735 5.43 20.49 24.38
C ASN A 735 6.77 19.82 24.11
N GLN A 736 7.82 20.30 24.75
CA GLN A 736 9.14 19.72 24.70
C GLN A 736 9.51 19.16 26.07
N THR A 737 9.44 17.84 26.21
CA THR A 737 9.76 17.13 27.45
C THR A 737 11.11 16.41 27.38
N GLY A 738 11.63 16.18 26.17
CA GLY A 738 12.95 15.64 25.89
C GLY A 738 13.46 16.04 24.50
N GLY A 739 14.47 15.31 23.99
CA GLY A 739 15.03 15.51 22.65
C GLY A 739 15.68 16.88 22.42
N THR A 740 15.99 17.16 21.15
CA THR A 740 16.61 18.41 20.70
C THR A 740 15.78 19.07 19.60
N HIS A 741 15.42 20.34 19.77
CA HIS A 741 14.84 21.18 18.72
C HIS A 741 15.87 22.23 18.30
N ASN A 742 16.34 22.16 17.06
CA ASN A 742 17.23 23.15 16.45
C ASN A 742 16.42 24.02 15.49
N ALA A 743 16.04 25.23 15.93
CA ALA A 743 15.49 26.27 15.08
C ALA A 743 16.63 27.11 14.49
N LEU A 744 16.93 26.88 13.22
CA LEU A 744 18.12 27.44 12.56
C LEU A 744 17.96 28.92 12.18
N ASN A 745 16.76 29.50 12.31
CA ASN A 745 16.53 30.93 12.11
C ASN A 745 15.74 31.55 13.28
N VAL A 746 14.42 31.43 13.31
CA VAL A 746 13.56 32.09 14.31
C VAL A 746 12.53 31.11 14.88
N LEU A 747 12.25 31.26 16.18
CA LEU A 747 11.11 30.63 16.85
C LEU A 747 10.10 31.72 17.21
N LEU A 748 8.87 31.61 16.70
CA LEU A 748 7.78 32.54 16.98
C LEU A 748 6.66 31.82 17.73
N VAL A 749 6.31 32.34 18.91
CA VAL A 749 5.24 31.81 19.75
C VAL A 749 4.16 32.87 19.89
N GLY A 750 2.97 32.59 19.36
CA GLY A 750 1.88 33.55 19.26
C GLY A 750 2.14 34.57 18.16
N TYR A 751 2.21 34.12 16.89
CA TYR A 751 2.42 35.00 15.74
C TYR A 751 1.15 35.81 15.46
N ARG A 752 0.12 35.22 14.86
CA ARG A 752 -1.23 35.81 14.71
C ARG A 752 -2.32 35.07 15.48
N GLY A 753 -2.03 33.85 15.93
CA GLY A 753 -2.90 33.02 16.76
C GLY A 753 -2.43 32.94 18.21
N ASN A 754 -3.02 32.01 18.97
CA ASN A 754 -2.60 31.73 20.33
C ASN A 754 -1.54 30.62 20.31
N GLY A 755 -0.32 30.96 20.74
CA GLY A 755 0.80 30.03 20.77
C GLY A 755 1.27 29.75 22.19
N THR A 756 1.47 28.47 22.53
CA THR A 756 2.07 28.05 23.79
C THR A 756 3.24 27.11 23.55
N TYR A 757 4.42 27.46 24.05
CA TYR A 757 5.60 26.60 24.07
C TYR A 757 5.93 26.20 25.51
N ASN A 758 6.00 24.90 25.79
CA ASN A 758 6.33 24.35 27.10
C ASN A 758 7.66 23.60 27.03
N LEU A 759 8.72 24.13 27.65
CA LEU A 759 10.03 23.50 27.76
C LEU A 759 10.22 22.93 29.17
N SER A 760 10.44 21.62 29.27
CA SER A 760 10.54 20.88 30.53
C SER A 760 11.50 19.70 30.44
N GLY A 761 11.75 19.01 31.56
CA GLY A 761 12.62 17.83 31.60
C GLY A 761 14.07 18.15 31.20
N PRO A 762 14.80 17.19 30.58
CA PRO A 762 16.17 17.40 30.09
C PRO A 762 16.25 17.94 28.65
N ALA A 763 15.15 18.49 28.11
CA ALA A 763 15.07 18.94 26.72
C ALA A 763 16.07 20.04 26.34
N VAL A 764 16.48 20.06 25.08
CA VAL A 764 17.37 21.09 24.50
C VAL A 764 16.68 21.84 23.37
N LEU A 765 16.56 23.16 23.49
CA LEU A 765 16.09 24.06 22.45
C LEU A 765 17.23 24.99 22.04
N ASN A 766 17.65 24.91 20.78
CA ASN A 766 18.66 25.78 20.19
C ASN A 766 17.99 26.64 19.12
N VAL A 767 17.99 27.96 19.31
CA VAL A 767 17.48 28.93 18.34
C VAL A 767 18.65 29.78 17.87
N SER A 768 18.97 29.78 16.59
CA SER A 768 20.16 30.51 16.10
C SER A 768 19.94 32.03 16.09
N GLY A 769 18.72 32.47 15.75
CA GLY A 769 18.30 33.87 15.77
C GLY A 769 17.48 34.22 17.00
N THR A 770 16.30 34.80 16.79
CA THR A 770 15.44 35.31 17.86
C THR A 770 14.37 34.31 18.28
N SER A 771 14.09 34.25 19.58
CA SER A 771 12.90 33.61 20.16
C SER A 771 11.86 34.69 20.47
N GLY A 772 10.89 34.86 19.57
CA GLY A 772 9.82 35.86 19.67
C GLY A 772 8.55 35.33 20.35
N VAL A 773 7.98 36.09 21.29
CA VAL A 773 6.80 35.69 22.07
C VAL A 773 5.74 36.80 22.04
N GLY A 774 4.60 36.60 21.36
CA GLY A 774 3.41 37.49 21.43
C GLY A 774 3.58 38.88 20.80
N GLY A 775 4.38 39.01 19.74
CA GLY A 775 4.75 40.29 19.12
C GLY A 775 4.16 40.61 17.74
N TYR A 776 3.31 39.75 17.17
CA TYR A 776 2.92 39.84 15.74
C TYR A 776 1.39 39.84 15.49
N GLY A 777 0.61 40.20 16.51
CA GLY A 777 -0.86 40.26 16.45
C GLY A 777 -1.57 39.10 17.16
N GLY A 778 -0.83 38.07 17.58
CA GLY A 778 -1.29 36.94 18.39
C GLY A 778 -0.81 37.00 19.84
N THR A 779 -1.29 36.06 20.67
CA THR A 779 -0.90 35.91 22.08
C THR A 779 0.12 34.80 22.22
N GLY A 780 1.27 35.08 22.83
CA GLY A 780 2.37 34.12 22.98
C GLY A 780 2.65 33.79 24.44
N THR A 781 2.78 32.51 24.76
CA THR A 781 3.22 32.05 26.08
C THR A 781 4.38 31.07 25.95
N PHE A 782 5.51 31.37 26.57
CA PHE A 782 6.65 30.46 26.69
C PHE A 782 6.84 30.07 28.16
N ASN A 783 6.62 28.81 28.49
CA ASN A 783 6.83 28.26 29.83
C ASN A 783 8.10 27.41 29.86
N GLN A 784 9.06 27.79 30.70
CA GLN A 784 10.27 27.03 30.92
C GLN A 784 10.34 26.56 32.37
N SER A 785 10.02 25.29 32.60
CA SER A 785 10.13 24.63 33.91
C SER A 785 11.34 23.69 34.00
N GLY A 786 12.06 23.47 32.90
CA GLY A 786 13.25 22.64 32.81
C GLY A 786 14.03 22.90 31.51
N GLY A 787 14.95 22.00 31.17
CA GLY A 787 15.70 22.02 29.92
C GLY A 787 16.69 23.18 29.76
N THR A 788 17.30 23.25 28.58
CA THR A 788 18.19 24.34 28.16
C THR A 788 17.63 25.01 26.91
N HIS A 789 17.41 26.32 26.97
CA HIS A 789 17.06 27.17 25.82
C HIS A 789 18.24 28.08 25.51
N THR A 790 18.84 27.94 24.32
CA THR A 790 19.92 28.81 23.85
C THR A 790 19.44 29.62 22.66
N THR A 791 19.58 30.95 22.71
CA THR A 791 19.10 31.87 21.67
C THR A 791 19.95 33.14 21.58
N SER A 792 19.99 33.79 20.42
CA SER A 792 20.68 35.08 20.29
C SER A 792 19.92 36.20 21.01
N GLN A 793 18.58 36.13 21.01
CA GLN A 793 17.74 37.10 21.67
C GLN A 793 16.39 36.48 22.06
N VAL A 794 15.88 36.84 23.24
CA VAL A 794 14.46 36.66 23.58
C VAL A 794 13.74 38.00 23.38
N ALA A 795 12.72 38.03 22.52
CA ALA A 795 11.91 39.21 22.27
C ALA A 795 10.46 38.95 22.69
N ILE A 796 10.02 39.58 23.78
CA ILE A 796 8.67 39.42 24.32
C ILE A 796 7.86 40.64 23.89
N GLY A 797 6.87 40.43 23.02
CA GLY A 797 5.94 41.48 22.59
C GLY A 797 4.89 41.80 23.66
N SER A 798 4.07 42.82 23.42
CA SER A 798 3.09 43.32 24.41
C SER A 798 2.03 42.29 24.85
N ALA A 799 1.70 41.30 23.99
CA ALA A 799 0.81 40.19 24.32
C ALA A 799 1.60 38.89 24.63
N GLY A 800 2.90 39.02 24.91
CA GLY A 800 3.82 37.93 25.19
C GLY A 800 4.02 37.71 26.69
N THR A 801 4.15 36.45 27.09
CA THR A 801 4.59 36.06 28.44
C THR A 801 5.70 35.02 28.33
N TYR A 802 6.87 35.32 28.89
CA TYR A 802 7.94 34.35 29.11
C TYR A 802 8.04 34.03 30.61
N ARG A 803 7.92 32.76 30.97
CA ARG A 803 7.99 32.28 32.35
C ARG A 803 9.18 31.34 32.53
N LEU A 804 10.11 31.72 33.40
CA LEU A 804 11.27 30.89 33.78
C LEU A 804 11.10 30.41 35.23
N ASP A 805 10.68 29.16 35.39
CA ASP A 805 10.47 28.51 36.69
C ASP A 805 11.54 27.44 36.97
N GLY A 806 12.30 27.01 35.96
CA GLY A 806 13.36 26.02 36.08
C GLY A 806 14.25 25.97 34.82
N GLY A 807 15.27 25.12 34.83
CA GLY A 807 16.19 24.98 33.69
C GLY A 807 17.15 26.16 33.49
N THR A 808 17.71 26.26 32.29
CA THR A 808 18.68 27.32 31.90
C THR A 808 18.22 28.02 30.63
N LEU A 809 18.16 29.35 30.65
CA LEU A 809 18.01 30.21 29.47
C LEU A 809 19.35 30.92 29.20
N ASN A 810 19.97 30.62 28.07
CA ASN A 810 21.14 31.32 27.54
C ASN A 810 20.69 32.24 26.40
N ALA A 811 20.54 33.53 26.69
CA ALA A 811 20.14 34.53 25.69
C ALA A 811 21.26 35.55 25.51
N GLY A 812 21.56 35.98 24.28
CA GLY A 812 22.48 37.10 24.08
C GLY A 812 21.94 38.41 24.65
N SER A 813 20.64 38.66 24.47
CA SER A 813 19.90 39.78 25.07
C SER A 813 18.43 39.41 25.31
N VAL A 814 17.77 40.14 26.21
CA VAL A 814 16.32 40.04 26.41
C VAL A 814 15.67 41.40 26.20
N VAL A 815 14.70 41.47 25.30
CA VAL A 815 13.86 42.65 25.05
C VAL A 815 12.44 42.33 25.50
N ASN A 816 11.95 43.01 26.53
CA ASN A 816 10.65 42.74 27.12
C ASN A 816 9.70 43.91 26.96
N GLN A 817 8.68 43.76 26.11
CA GLN A 817 7.53 44.67 26.00
C GLN A 817 6.24 44.07 26.61
N GLY A 818 6.27 42.79 26.99
CA GLY A 818 5.16 42.07 27.62
C GLY A 818 5.50 41.71 29.05
N THR A 819 5.39 40.43 29.40
CA THR A 819 5.71 39.93 30.75
C THR A 819 6.90 38.97 30.72
N LEU A 820 7.94 39.29 31.48
CA LEU A 820 9.02 38.38 31.83
C LEU A 820 8.88 38.00 33.30
N HIS A 821 8.55 36.74 33.58
CA HIS A 821 8.40 36.23 34.94
C HIS A 821 9.51 35.26 35.30
N LEU A 822 10.21 35.56 36.39
CA LEU A 822 11.38 34.84 36.87
C LEU A 822 11.09 34.28 38.27
N ALA A 823 10.62 33.03 38.35
CA ALA A 823 10.31 32.35 39.62
C ALA A 823 11.30 31.23 39.98
N GLY A 824 12.09 30.77 39.02
CA GLY A 824 13.18 29.82 39.22
C GLY A 824 14.18 29.84 38.06
N GLY A 825 14.90 28.73 37.87
CA GLY A 825 15.87 28.55 36.79
C GLY A 825 17.07 29.51 36.81
N SER A 826 17.95 29.38 35.82
CA SER A 826 19.09 30.28 35.57
C SER A 826 18.88 31.08 34.29
N LEU A 827 19.01 32.40 34.37
CA LEU A 827 19.00 33.31 33.23
C LEU A 827 20.42 33.83 33.00
N ASN A 828 21.02 33.44 31.88
CA ASN A 828 22.32 33.91 31.43
C ASN A 828 22.09 34.86 30.24
N THR A 829 22.22 36.17 30.48
CA THR A 829 22.09 37.21 29.45
C THR A 829 23.02 38.37 29.72
N ALA A 830 23.46 39.06 28.66
CA ALA A 830 24.31 40.25 28.80
C ALA A 830 23.48 41.50 29.16
N SER A 831 22.25 41.59 28.67
CA SER A 831 21.36 42.73 28.91
C SER A 831 19.88 42.37 28.94
N ILE A 832 19.10 43.20 29.64
CA ILE A 832 17.64 43.22 29.64
C ILE A 832 17.18 44.66 29.33
N ASP A 833 16.47 44.86 28.22
CA ASP A 833 15.68 46.07 27.91
C ASP A 833 14.22 45.80 28.32
N ASN A 834 13.78 46.38 29.43
CA ASN A 834 12.46 46.17 29.99
C ASN A 834 11.54 47.37 29.74
N ARG A 835 10.59 47.22 28.83
CA ARG A 835 9.50 48.19 28.54
C ARG A 835 8.12 47.70 28.99
N GLY A 836 8.01 46.42 29.37
CA GLY A 836 6.82 45.79 29.92
C GLY A 836 6.94 45.54 31.42
N ALA A 837 6.53 44.35 31.88
CA ALA A 837 6.63 43.91 33.26
C ALA A 837 7.71 42.83 33.42
N LEU A 838 8.72 43.10 34.24
CA LEU A 838 9.68 42.13 34.76
C LEU A 838 9.28 41.80 36.20
N SER A 839 8.83 40.57 36.43
CA SER A 839 8.47 40.07 37.76
C SER A 839 9.47 39.03 38.21
N VAL A 840 10.05 39.21 39.40
CA VAL A 840 10.99 38.29 40.01
C VAL A 840 10.42 37.79 41.33
N VAL A 841 10.33 36.46 41.47
CA VAL A 841 9.96 35.81 42.72
C VAL A 841 11.21 35.14 43.30
N ALA A 842 11.77 35.73 44.35
CA ALA A 842 12.88 35.18 45.10
C ALA A 842 12.32 34.25 46.19
N THR A 843 12.36 32.93 45.97
CA THR A 843 11.97 31.92 46.97
C THR A 843 13.16 31.45 47.82
N GLY A 844 14.39 31.69 47.34
CA GLY A 844 15.66 31.50 48.04
C GLY A 844 16.68 32.51 47.50
N ALA A 845 17.97 32.31 47.77
CA ALA A 845 19.01 33.19 47.24
C ALA A 845 19.05 33.14 45.71
N ARG A 846 18.76 34.27 45.05
CA ARG A 846 18.77 34.41 43.59
C ARG A 846 19.71 35.52 43.18
N SER A 847 20.46 35.31 42.10
CA SER A 847 21.31 36.34 41.53
C SER A 847 21.14 36.49 40.02
N LEU A 848 21.33 37.72 39.52
CA LEU A 848 21.32 38.02 38.10
C LEU A 848 22.55 38.87 37.74
N THR A 849 23.33 38.38 36.78
CA THR A 849 24.54 39.04 36.28
C THR A 849 24.27 39.57 34.88
N THR A 850 23.50 40.65 34.79
CA THR A 850 23.11 41.32 33.53
C THR A 850 23.03 42.82 33.75
N ASN A 851 23.18 43.62 32.70
CA ASN A 851 22.74 45.01 32.74
C ASN A 851 21.21 45.09 32.55
N LEU A 852 20.56 46.05 33.19
CA LEU A 852 19.13 46.32 33.07
C LEU A 852 18.88 47.78 32.69
N ASP A 853 18.15 47.99 31.59
CA ASP A 853 17.55 49.27 31.21
C ASP A 853 16.03 49.13 31.37
N ASN A 854 15.44 49.87 32.30
CA ASN A 854 14.03 49.76 32.65
C ASN A 854 13.24 51.02 32.26
N GLN A 855 12.31 50.88 31.32
CA GLN A 855 11.28 51.85 30.95
C GLN A 855 9.87 51.42 31.41
N GLY A 856 9.71 50.16 31.82
CA GLY A 856 8.45 49.58 32.30
C GLY A 856 8.44 49.34 33.81
N THR A 857 7.88 48.22 34.25
CA THR A 857 7.82 47.85 35.67
C THR A 857 8.79 46.72 35.97
N VAL A 858 9.56 46.86 37.04
CA VAL A 858 10.29 45.78 37.71
C VAL A 858 9.66 45.56 39.07
N ASP A 859 9.23 44.34 39.34
CA ASP A 859 8.63 43.92 40.61
C ASP A 859 9.43 42.76 41.19
N ILE A 860 10.00 42.94 42.38
CA ILE A 860 10.84 41.93 43.05
C ILE A 860 10.20 41.60 44.41
N GLY A 861 9.71 40.37 44.53
CA GLY A 861 9.02 39.87 45.72
C GLY A 861 9.49 38.48 46.16
N GLY A 862 8.82 37.93 47.18
CA GLY A 862 9.08 36.59 47.72
C GLY A 862 9.88 36.59 49.04
N GLY A 863 10.10 35.42 49.61
CA GLY A 863 10.75 35.26 50.93
C GLY A 863 12.28 35.24 50.93
N GLY A 864 12.91 35.07 49.76
CA GLY A 864 14.35 34.94 49.59
C GLY A 864 15.08 36.26 49.30
N SER A 865 16.41 36.21 49.34
CA SER A 865 17.28 37.34 48.98
C SER A 865 17.53 37.42 47.47
N PHE A 866 17.63 38.63 46.94
CA PHE A 866 17.95 38.88 45.53
C PHE A 866 19.26 39.67 45.38
N THR A 867 20.10 39.31 44.42
CA THR A 867 21.36 40.00 44.14
C THR A 867 21.50 40.33 42.66
N PHE A 868 21.57 41.62 42.34
CA PHE A 868 21.77 42.13 41.00
C PHE A 868 23.24 42.58 40.83
N ASN A 869 23.99 41.92 39.93
CA ASN A 869 25.43 42.17 39.78
C ASN A 869 25.80 43.17 38.67
N GLY A 870 24.91 43.44 37.72
CA GLY A 870 25.17 44.42 36.66
C GLY A 870 24.63 45.82 36.99
N ASN A 871 24.79 46.74 36.05
CA ASN A 871 24.28 48.10 36.20
C ASN A 871 22.78 48.15 35.98
N VAL A 872 22.09 49.03 36.71
CA VAL A 872 20.64 49.26 36.59
C VAL A 872 20.38 50.71 36.23
N VAL A 873 19.69 50.94 35.12
CA VAL A 873 19.15 52.25 34.75
C VAL A 873 17.64 52.15 34.79
N ASN A 874 17.00 52.88 35.70
CA ASN A 874 15.56 53.08 35.70
C ASN A 874 15.25 54.40 35.00
N GLN A 875 14.67 54.34 33.81
CA GLN A 875 14.34 55.50 32.99
C GLN A 875 13.17 56.28 33.59
N ALA A 876 12.88 57.47 33.06
CA ALA A 876 11.85 58.37 33.60
C ALA A 876 10.43 57.75 33.67
N SER A 877 10.08 56.86 32.74
CA SER A 877 8.81 56.12 32.75
C SER A 877 8.85 54.84 33.60
N GLY A 878 10.04 54.43 34.04
CA GLY A 878 10.28 53.17 34.71
C GLY A 878 9.87 53.18 36.17
N ASN A 879 9.34 52.05 36.62
CA ASN A 879 8.94 51.80 37.99
C ASN A 879 9.66 50.57 38.52
N VAL A 880 10.31 50.68 39.67
CA VAL A 880 10.92 49.56 40.39
C VAL A 880 10.22 49.42 41.73
N HIS A 881 9.71 48.23 42.05
CA HIS A 881 9.10 47.90 43.33
C HIS A 881 9.81 46.71 43.96
N LEU A 882 10.34 46.92 45.17
CA LEU A 882 10.98 45.92 45.99
C LEU A 882 10.11 45.64 47.21
N HIS A 883 9.76 44.37 47.43
CA HIS A 883 8.99 43.91 48.60
C HIS A 883 9.39 42.50 49.06
N ASN A 884 10.58 42.04 48.67
CA ASN A 884 11.04 40.72 49.03
C ASN A 884 11.61 40.70 50.47
N ALA A 885 11.15 39.76 51.30
CA ALA A 885 11.48 39.74 52.74
C ALA A 885 12.97 39.48 53.02
N GLY A 886 13.68 38.80 52.11
CA GLY A 886 15.12 38.52 52.23
C GLY A 886 16.04 39.66 51.78
N GLY A 887 15.47 40.79 51.34
CA GLY A 887 16.21 41.97 50.87
C GLY A 887 16.86 41.82 49.49
N SER A 888 17.18 42.96 48.88
CA SER A 888 17.77 43.07 47.55
C SER A 888 19.13 43.78 47.60
N VAL A 889 20.15 43.18 46.98
CA VAL A 889 21.52 43.73 46.90
C VAL A 889 21.82 44.12 45.44
N PHE A 890 22.30 45.35 45.24
CA PHE A 890 22.71 45.88 43.94
C PHE A 890 24.20 46.18 43.97
N ASN A 891 24.97 45.37 43.24
CA ASN A 891 26.43 45.47 43.24
C ASN A 891 26.97 46.45 42.18
N GLY A 892 26.24 46.62 41.07
CA GLY A 892 26.57 47.59 40.02
C GLY A 892 26.08 49.00 40.33
N GLU A 893 26.35 49.93 39.41
CA GLU A 893 25.86 51.30 39.48
C GLU A 893 24.35 51.34 39.26
N VAL A 894 23.63 52.13 40.07
CA VAL A 894 22.18 52.32 39.94
C VAL A 894 21.87 53.78 39.65
N VAL A 895 21.19 54.02 38.53
CA VAL A 895 20.71 55.35 38.13
C VAL A 895 19.19 55.32 38.04
N ASN A 896 18.51 56.13 38.85
CA ASN A 896 17.06 56.23 38.88
C ASN A 896 16.57 57.58 38.37
N HIS A 897 15.88 57.60 37.22
CA HIS A 897 15.13 58.75 36.70
C HIS A 897 13.62 58.63 36.93
N GLY A 898 13.10 57.43 37.23
CA GLY A 898 11.69 57.13 37.42
C GLY A 898 11.32 56.97 38.90
N THR A 899 10.47 55.99 39.19
CA THR A 899 10.08 55.65 40.57
C THR A 899 10.82 54.41 41.07
N TRP A 900 11.44 54.52 42.24
CA TRP A 900 12.03 53.41 42.98
C TRP A 900 11.30 53.27 44.33
N LYS A 901 10.58 52.17 44.53
CA LYS A 901 9.74 51.95 45.71
C LYS A 901 10.20 50.72 46.50
N LEU A 902 10.30 50.87 47.82
CA LEU A 902 10.50 49.78 48.76
C LEU A 902 9.24 49.61 49.62
N THR A 903 8.92 48.38 50.01
CA THR A 903 7.84 48.08 50.95
C THR A 903 8.22 46.90 51.83
N ASP A 904 8.29 47.10 53.14
CA ASP A 904 8.63 46.07 54.15
C ASP A 904 9.86 45.21 53.74
N THR A 905 10.93 45.86 53.30
CA THR A 905 12.13 45.19 52.76
C THR A 905 13.42 45.93 53.10
N THR A 906 14.55 45.36 52.67
CA THR A 906 15.88 45.97 52.75
C THR A 906 16.47 46.07 51.35
N ALA A 907 16.95 47.25 50.94
CA ALA A 907 17.78 47.41 49.75
C ALA A 907 19.22 47.77 50.16
N THR A 908 20.21 47.12 49.55
CA THR A 908 21.64 47.39 49.74
C THR A 908 22.28 47.75 48.42
N PHE A 909 22.91 48.92 48.33
CA PHE A 909 23.63 49.41 47.17
C PHE A 909 25.12 49.48 47.50
N THR A 910 25.92 48.61 46.89
CA THR A 910 27.38 48.63 47.11
C THR A 910 28.10 49.54 46.11
N GLY A 911 27.50 49.79 44.95
CA GLY A 911 27.91 50.84 44.00
C GLY A 911 27.24 52.19 44.30
N THR A 912 27.43 53.19 43.43
CA THR A 912 26.73 54.47 43.59
C THR A 912 25.24 54.33 43.27
N LEU A 913 24.39 54.84 44.16
CA LEU A 913 22.99 55.11 43.86
C LEU A 913 22.84 56.58 43.46
N THR A 914 22.54 56.83 42.18
CA THR A 914 22.22 58.17 41.66
C THR A 914 20.72 58.29 41.43
N ASN A 915 20.05 59.12 42.23
CA ASN A 915 18.61 59.35 42.18
C ASN A 915 18.28 60.72 41.58
N HIS A 916 17.73 60.71 40.37
CA HIS A 916 17.13 61.85 39.67
C HIS A 916 15.59 61.84 39.72
N GLY A 917 14.97 60.75 40.18
CA GLY A 917 13.52 60.58 40.26
C GLY A 917 13.01 60.42 41.70
N ALA A 918 11.91 59.68 41.85
CA ALA A 918 11.31 59.40 43.15
C ALA A 918 11.95 58.16 43.78
N TYR A 919 12.41 58.27 45.02
CA TYR A 919 12.74 57.12 45.86
C TYR A 919 11.80 57.09 47.06
N VAL A 920 10.98 56.06 47.18
CA VAL A 920 9.90 55.94 48.16
C VAL A 920 10.12 54.70 49.02
N SER A 921 10.25 54.87 50.32
CA SER A 921 10.44 53.82 51.31
C SER A 921 9.21 53.76 52.24
N ASP A 922 8.71 52.56 52.58
CA ASP A 922 7.48 52.41 53.38
C ASP A 922 7.28 51.02 54.05
N PRO A 923 7.42 50.91 55.37
CA PRO A 923 8.68 51.15 56.06
C PRO A 923 9.77 50.18 55.53
N SER A 924 10.98 50.64 55.31
CA SER A 924 12.08 49.82 54.77
C SER A 924 13.47 50.33 55.15
N ASP A 925 14.47 49.44 55.03
CA ASP A 925 15.87 49.76 55.24
C ASP A 925 16.58 49.99 53.92
N THR A 926 17.30 51.11 53.80
CA THR A 926 18.19 51.40 52.67
C THR A 926 19.62 51.51 53.16
N HIS A 927 20.49 50.60 52.72
CA HIS A 927 21.93 50.67 52.93
C HIS A 927 22.60 51.11 51.63
N VAL A 928 23.42 52.16 51.68
CA VAL A 928 24.07 52.71 50.49
C VAL A 928 25.48 53.15 50.83
N PHE A 929 26.46 52.78 50.00
CA PHE A 929 27.82 53.27 50.18
C PHE A 929 27.94 54.73 49.72
N LYS A 930 27.48 55.05 48.51
CA LYS A 930 27.44 56.43 48.00
C LYS A 930 26.05 56.77 47.44
N LEU A 931 25.44 57.81 48.00
CA LEU A 931 24.14 58.31 47.57
C LEU A 931 24.30 59.67 46.91
N VAL A 932 23.84 59.80 45.68
CA VAL A 932 23.75 61.07 44.94
C VAL A 932 22.29 61.33 44.65
N VAL A 933 21.75 62.47 45.08
CA VAL A 933 20.42 62.93 44.68
C VAL A 933 20.59 64.14 43.77
N GLY A 934 20.18 64.03 42.52
CA GLY A 934 20.28 65.12 41.55
C GLY A 934 19.16 66.17 41.69
N GLU A 935 19.23 67.24 40.90
CA GLU A 935 18.32 68.41 41.02
C GLU A 935 16.82 68.08 40.99
N THR A 936 16.43 67.03 40.26
CA THR A 936 15.03 66.58 40.12
C THR A 936 14.66 65.44 41.06
N GLY A 937 15.62 64.85 41.77
CA GLY A 937 15.38 63.67 42.61
C GLY A 937 14.85 64.05 43.99
N TYR A 938 14.07 63.17 44.61
CA TYR A 938 13.59 63.34 45.99
C TYR A 938 13.44 62.00 46.72
N LEU A 939 13.53 62.06 48.05
CA LEU A 939 13.37 60.92 48.94
C LEU A 939 12.07 61.05 49.74
N VAL A 940 11.36 59.94 49.90
CA VAL A 940 10.17 59.80 50.75
C VAL A 940 10.37 58.63 51.70
N GLY A 941 10.21 58.87 53.00
CA GLY A 941 10.25 57.87 54.06
C GLY A 941 9.49 58.37 55.29
N GLY A 942 8.65 57.51 55.85
CA GLY A 942 7.87 57.78 57.05
C GLY A 942 8.43 57.06 58.28
N ALA A 943 7.59 56.92 59.30
CA ALA A 943 7.93 56.22 60.53
C ALA A 943 8.34 54.76 60.25
N GLY A 944 9.55 54.39 60.66
CA GLY A 944 10.11 53.04 60.45
C GLY A 944 11.02 52.92 59.24
N ASP A 945 11.13 53.95 58.40
CA ASP A 945 12.10 54.00 57.30
C ASP A 945 13.49 54.41 57.79
N ARG A 946 14.52 53.68 57.35
CA ARG A 946 15.90 53.88 57.83
C ARG A 946 16.89 53.90 56.67
N TRP A 947 17.77 54.90 56.68
CA TRP A 947 18.81 55.12 55.70
C TRP A 947 20.18 55.02 56.36
N PHE A 948 21.00 54.08 55.91
CA PHE A 948 22.35 53.86 56.40
C PHE A 948 23.35 54.21 55.30
N ILE A 949 24.11 55.28 55.52
CA ILE A 949 25.11 55.80 54.59
C ILE A 949 26.50 55.34 55.03
N GLY A 950 27.15 54.54 54.18
CA GLY A 950 28.50 54.00 54.39
C GLY A 950 29.64 54.89 53.91
N GLY A 951 29.34 55.94 53.14
CA GLY A 951 30.29 56.85 52.49
C GLY A 951 29.65 58.22 52.30
N ASP A 952 29.67 58.78 51.08
CA ASP A 952 29.16 60.14 50.85
C ASP A 952 27.65 60.19 50.55
N PHE A 953 27.01 61.25 51.03
CA PHE A 953 25.67 61.66 50.62
C PHE A 953 25.72 63.04 49.95
N ALA A 954 25.67 63.07 48.62
CA ALA A 954 25.63 64.30 47.84
C ALA A 954 24.18 64.64 47.44
N ASN A 955 23.50 65.52 48.18
CA ASN A 955 22.17 66.00 47.82
C ASN A 955 22.23 67.34 47.08
N HIS A 956 21.83 67.33 45.81
CA HIS A 956 21.70 68.50 44.93
C HIS A 956 20.24 68.80 44.58
N SER A 957 19.27 68.19 45.29
CA SER A 957 17.85 68.29 44.96
C SER A 957 17.30 69.71 45.08
N LYS A 958 16.44 70.10 44.14
CA LYS A 958 15.64 71.34 44.23
C LYS A 958 14.18 71.05 44.61
N GLN A 959 13.87 69.82 45.02
CA GLN A 959 12.52 69.30 45.22
C GLN A 959 12.07 69.29 46.69
N GLY A 960 12.29 70.38 47.43
CA GLY A 960 11.98 70.45 48.87
C GLY A 960 10.52 70.14 49.22
N ALA A 961 9.56 70.47 48.35
CA ALA A 961 8.14 70.21 48.55
C ALA A 961 7.69 68.77 48.24
N LEU A 962 8.48 68.01 47.46
CA LEU A 962 8.21 66.58 47.20
C LEU A 962 9.01 65.67 48.15
N TRP A 963 10.04 66.22 48.77
CA TRP A 963 10.85 65.54 49.76
C TRP A 963 10.08 65.36 51.07
N ASN A 964 10.02 64.14 51.59
CA ASN A 964 9.36 63.86 52.86
C ASN A 964 10.12 62.79 53.64
N THR A 965 11.01 63.21 54.52
CA THR A 965 11.79 62.33 55.42
C THR A 965 11.64 62.72 56.88
N ARG A 966 10.62 63.53 57.19
CA ARG A 966 10.44 64.14 58.52
C ARG A 966 10.19 63.12 59.63
N ASP A 967 9.76 61.91 59.27
CA ASP A 967 9.55 60.80 60.20
C ASP A 967 10.59 59.65 60.00
N ALA A 968 11.63 59.88 59.19
CA ALA A 968 12.62 58.86 58.80
C ALA A 968 13.97 59.02 59.51
N TYR A 969 14.66 57.89 59.70
CA TYR A 969 15.97 57.81 60.33
C TYR A 969 17.09 57.84 59.30
N LEU A 970 18.06 58.74 59.46
CA LEU A 970 19.29 58.83 58.68
C LEU A 970 20.48 58.52 59.60
N ALA A 971 21.38 57.65 59.16
CA ALA A 971 22.59 57.30 59.88
C ALA A 971 23.80 57.31 58.96
N PHE A 972 24.89 57.92 59.44
CA PHE A 972 26.23 57.75 58.88
C PHE A 972 26.97 56.73 59.75
N THR A 973 27.32 55.60 59.13
CA THR A 973 27.89 54.44 59.82
C THR A 973 28.88 53.73 58.91
N GLY A 974 29.87 53.03 59.47
CA GLY A 974 30.82 52.21 58.71
C GLY A 974 32.28 52.60 58.94
N GLY A 975 32.50 53.77 59.56
CA GLY A 975 33.79 54.34 59.94
C GLY A 975 34.44 55.13 58.80
N GLY A 976 35.07 56.26 59.14
CA GLY A 976 35.78 57.13 58.20
C GLY A 976 35.11 58.48 57.97
N ASP A 977 35.60 59.20 56.96
CA ASP A 977 35.06 60.51 56.58
C ASP A 977 33.86 60.37 55.65
N HIS A 978 32.81 61.13 55.92
CA HIS A 978 31.61 61.26 55.13
C HIS A 978 31.41 62.72 54.72
N THR A 979 31.09 62.95 53.45
CA THR A 979 30.59 64.25 52.98
C THR A 979 29.08 64.21 52.87
N PHE A 980 28.39 65.13 53.55
CA PHE A 980 26.96 65.35 53.40
C PHE A 980 26.68 66.73 52.81
N LEU A 981 26.41 66.75 51.51
CA LEU A 981 25.95 67.97 50.84
C LEU A 981 24.47 68.13 51.08
N LEU A 982 24.08 69.29 51.59
CA LEU A 982 22.72 69.65 51.98
C LEU A 982 22.08 70.52 50.91
N ALA A 983 20.79 70.30 50.65
CA ALA A 983 20.05 71.06 49.65
C ALA A 983 19.01 72.04 50.25
N SER A 984 18.94 72.09 51.58
CA SER A 984 18.03 72.92 52.36
C SER A 984 18.44 74.39 52.39
N GLU A 985 17.46 75.25 52.64
CA GLU A 985 17.65 76.68 52.88
C GLU A 985 17.66 76.95 54.39
N ASP A 986 18.60 77.76 54.89
CA ASP A 986 18.60 78.21 56.29
C ASP A 986 17.47 79.21 56.54
N ARG A 987 16.34 78.70 57.02
CA ARG A 987 15.17 79.49 57.44
C ARG A 987 15.14 79.69 58.95
N GLY A 988 16.27 79.49 59.61
CA GLY A 988 16.38 79.42 61.05
C GLY A 988 15.38 78.41 61.63
N ALA A 989 14.77 78.79 62.76
CA ALA A 989 13.79 78.00 63.48
C ALA A 989 12.58 77.49 62.65
N ALA A 990 12.24 78.08 61.51
CA ALA A 990 11.07 77.69 60.70
C ALA A 990 11.37 76.69 59.58
N GLY A 991 12.59 76.14 59.50
CA GLY A 991 13.07 75.38 58.34
C GLY A 991 12.70 73.90 58.27
N PHE A 992 11.74 73.41 59.07
CA PHE A 992 11.38 71.99 59.11
C PHE A 992 10.36 71.53 58.06
N ALA A 993 9.56 72.44 57.52
CA ALA A 993 8.55 72.14 56.49
C ALA A 993 9.10 72.37 55.08
N ASP A 994 8.87 71.40 54.18
CA ASP A 994 9.23 71.45 52.76
C ASP A 994 10.71 71.83 52.48
N ASN A 995 11.62 71.35 53.32
CA ASN A 995 13.02 71.81 53.36
C ASN A 995 14.01 70.73 53.81
N PHE A 996 13.84 69.50 53.30
CA PHE A 996 14.80 68.40 53.45
C PHE A 996 15.09 67.98 54.91
N ALA A 997 14.13 68.16 55.81
CA ALA A 997 14.26 67.80 57.21
C ALA A 997 14.13 66.29 57.45
N TRP A 998 14.81 65.79 58.49
CA TRP A 998 14.79 64.39 58.91
C TRP A 998 14.22 64.23 60.33
N ASP A 999 13.66 63.06 60.67
CA ASP A 999 13.32 62.77 62.07
C ASP A 999 14.60 62.65 62.86
N THR A 1000 15.45 61.68 62.52
CA THR A 1000 16.66 61.40 63.26
C THR A 1000 17.88 61.50 62.34
N LEU A 1001 18.92 62.20 62.79
CA LEU A 1001 20.29 61.99 62.30
C LEU A 1001 21.11 61.28 63.38
N PHE A 1002 21.70 60.14 63.02
CA PHE A 1002 22.63 59.40 63.85
C PHE A 1002 24.05 59.43 63.27
N LEU A 1003 25.04 59.64 64.14
CA LEU A 1003 26.46 59.55 63.80
C LEU A 1003 27.14 58.48 64.67
N GLY A 1004 27.76 57.49 64.02
CA GLY A 1004 28.53 56.45 64.70
C GLY A 1004 29.85 56.98 65.29
N ALA A 1005 30.39 56.28 66.29
CA ALA A 1005 31.58 56.71 67.04
C ALA A 1005 32.86 56.70 66.18
N GLY A 1006 32.87 55.95 65.08
CA GLY A 1006 33.99 55.86 64.13
C GLY A 1006 33.87 56.79 62.91
N ASP A 1007 32.79 57.55 62.83
CA ASP A 1007 32.39 58.30 61.64
C ASP A 1007 32.66 59.80 61.83
N ILE A 1008 33.15 60.47 60.79
CA ILE A 1008 33.40 61.92 60.72
C ILE A 1008 32.48 62.48 59.64
N LEU A 1009 31.73 63.53 59.95
CA LEU A 1009 30.74 64.11 59.04
C LEU A 1009 31.10 65.55 58.69
N HIS A 1010 31.33 65.79 57.39
CA HIS A 1010 31.52 67.11 56.81
C HIS A 1010 30.24 67.58 56.14
N LEU A 1011 29.72 68.72 56.58
CA LEU A 1011 28.58 69.37 55.95
C LEU A 1011 29.04 70.28 54.82
N GLY A 1012 28.32 70.26 53.71
CA GLY A 1012 28.57 71.16 52.59
C GLY A 1012 27.27 71.64 51.96
N ASP A 1013 27.36 72.73 51.21
CA ASP A 1013 26.23 73.25 50.45
C ASP A 1013 26.13 72.54 49.09
N GLY A 1014 25.07 71.75 48.93
CA GLY A 1014 24.75 71.03 47.70
C GLY A 1014 23.80 71.79 46.78
N ASN A 1015 23.19 72.88 47.26
CA ASN A 1015 22.26 73.73 46.51
C ASN A 1015 22.58 75.22 46.72
N THR A 1016 23.55 75.71 45.94
CA THR A 1016 24.03 77.09 46.01
C THR A 1016 23.02 78.15 45.55
N ASP A 1017 21.82 77.75 45.10
CA ASP A 1017 20.74 78.67 44.76
C ASP A 1017 20.03 79.22 46.01
N ASN A 1018 20.24 78.62 47.18
CA ASN A 1018 19.57 78.97 48.43
C ASN A 1018 20.23 80.16 49.15
N SER A 1019 19.45 80.86 49.99
CA SER A 1019 19.93 81.98 50.81
C SER A 1019 20.66 81.54 52.09
N GLY A 1020 21.62 80.61 51.95
CA GLY A 1020 22.29 79.91 53.05
C GLY A 1020 21.72 78.52 53.29
N THR A 1021 22.47 77.67 53.98
CA THR A 1021 22.18 76.23 54.12
C THR A 1021 22.25 75.83 55.59
N ALA A 1022 21.29 75.01 56.04
CA ALA A 1022 21.23 74.46 57.39
C ALA A 1022 20.57 73.08 57.38
N LEU A 1023 20.98 72.19 58.28
CA LEU A 1023 20.35 70.88 58.45
C LEU A 1023 19.26 70.93 59.53
N TYR A 1024 18.13 70.29 59.28
CA TYR A 1024 16.99 70.24 60.20
C TYR A 1024 16.70 68.79 60.58
N VAL A 1025 16.80 68.49 61.87
CA VAL A 1025 16.55 67.15 62.43
C VAL A 1025 15.66 67.27 63.67
N ASP A 1026 14.70 66.37 63.87
CA ASP A 1026 13.96 66.39 65.14
C ASP A 1026 14.87 65.85 66.27
N ALA A 1027 15.55 64.71 66.06
CA ALA A 1027 16.55 64.11 66.95
C ALA A 1027 17.96 64.07 66.33
N PHE A 1028 18.96 64.50 67.10
CA PHE A 1028 20.38 64.40 66.74
C PHE A 1028 21.09 63.47 67.72
N LEU A 1029 21.49 62.28 67.24
CA LEU A 1029 22.00 61.19 68.07
C LEU A 1029 23.48 60.94 67.76
N LEU A 1030 24.29 60.97 68.81
CA LEU A 1030 25.67 60.50 68.78
C LEU A 1030 25.71 59.10 69.38
N GLU A 1031 26.53 58.20 68.85
CA GLU A 1031 26.67 56.86 69.42
C GLU A 1031 27.01 56.94 70.92
N GLY A 1032 26.23 56.22 71.73
CA GLY A 1032 26.36 56.26 73.19
C GLY A 1032 25.95 57.58 73.87
N ASN A 1033 25.36 58.53 73.14
CA ASN A 1033 25.10 59.91 73.58
C ASN A 1033 26.37 60.65 74.02
N ASP A 1034 27.51 60.32 73.42
CA ASP A 1034 28.81 60.90 73.76
C ASP A 1034 29.01 62.26 73.09
N LEU A 1035 28.94 63.35 73.88
CA LEU A 1035 29.20 64.71 73.40
C LEU A 1035 30.63 64.90 72.86
N GLY A 1036 31.58 64.02 73.19
CA GLY A 1036 32.93 64.02 72.60
C GLY A 1036 32.92 63.86 71.08
N LEU A 1037 31.92 63.16 70.54
CA LEU A 1037 31.75 62.95 69.10
C LEU A 1037 31.30 64.21 68.35
N LEU A 1038 30.95 65.31 69.03
CA LEU A 1038 30.76 66.60 68.36
C LEU A 1038 32.04 67.10 67.66
N SER A 1039 33.22 66.64 68.10
CA SER A 1039 34.49 66.94 67.43
C SER A 1039 34.65 66.24 66.08
N HIS A 1040 33.83 65.23 65.79
CA HIS A 1040 33.78 64.54 64.50
C HIS A 1040 32.78 65.20 63.52
N LEU A 1041 32.12 66.28 63.94
CA LEU A 1041 31.15 67.00 63.13
C LEU A 1041 31.71 68.35 62.67
N PHE A 1042 31.93 68.46 61.37
CA PHE A 1042 32.40 69.67 60.70
C PHE A 1042 31.22 70.36 60.04
N GLY A 1043 30.80 71.48 60.62
CA GLY A 1043 29.72 72.29 60.09
C GLY A 1043 30.15 73.12 58.88
N ASP A 1044 31.44 73.47 58.78
CA ASP A 1044 32.02 74.24 57.66
C ASP A 1044 31.22 75.51 57.28
N GLY A 1045 30.57 76.13 58.28
CA GLY A 1045 29.75 77.34 58.13
C GLY A 1045 28.24 77.10 58.13
N ILE A 1046 27.79 75.85 58.20
CA ILE A 1046 26.39 75.41 58.18
C ILE A 1046 25.90 75.11 59.59
N ASP A 1047 24.70 75.59 59.93
CA ASP A 1047 24.05 75.31 61.21
C ASP A 1047 23.21 74.02 61.15
N ILE A 1048 23.12 73.30 62.28
CA ILE A 1048 22.22 72.14 62.44
C ILE A 1048 21.18 72.50 63.50
N TYR A 1049 19.91 72.46 63.16
CA TYR A 1049 18.81 72.68 64.10
C TYR A 1049 18.23 71.34 64.57
N TYR A 1050 18.16 71.16 65.89
CA TYR A 1050 17.53 70.00 66.52
C TYR A 1050 16.35 70.41 67.41
N ASP A 1051 15.31 69.58 67.54
CA ASP A 1051 14.16 69.89 68.39
C ASP A 1051 14.51 69.69 69.89
N TYR A 1052 14.47 70.76 70.67
CA TYR A 1052 14.64 70.68 72.12
C TYR A 1052 13.54 69.85 72.80
N GLY A 1053 12.32 69.87 72.26
CA GLY A 1053 11.15 69.16 72.79
C GLY A 1053 11.24 67.64 72.64
N ASP A 1054 12.13 67.14 71.79
CA ASP A 1054 12.34 65.71 71.60
C ASP A 1054 13.16 65.11 72.76
N ALA A 1055 12.58 64.14 73.47
CA ALA A 1055 13.21 63.50 74.62
C ALA A 1055 14.54 62.79 74.27
N ARG A 1056 14.74 62.40 73.00
CA ARG A 1056 15.97 61.75 72.53
C ARG A 1056 17.17 62.72 72.57
N ASN A 1057 16.93 64.03 72.51
CA ASN A 1057 17.96 65.08 72.57
C ASN A 1057 18.33 65.52 74.00
N ALA A 1058 17.79 64.89 75.05
CA ALA A 1058 17.98 65.35 76.43
C ALA A 1058 19.46 65.49 76.85
N TYR A 1059 20.35 64.67 76.26
CA TYR A 1059 21.80 64.71 76.53
C TYR A 1059 22.48 66.00 76.03
N LEU A 1060 21.90 66.67 75.01
CA LEU A 1060 22.36 67.95 74.49
C LEU A 1060 22.01 69.13 75.40
N ARG A 1061 21.10 68.93 76.38
CA ARG A 1061 20.70 69.90 77.42
C ARG A 1061 20.15 71.23 76.87
N GLY A 1062 19.61 71.23 75.64
CA GLY A 1062 19.12 72.44 74.98
C GLY A 1062 20.20 73.49 74.70
N ALA A 1063 21.47 73.10 74.72
CA ALA A 1063 22.60 74.00 74.50
C ALA A 1063 22.89 74.18 73.01
N SER A 1064 23.54 75.31 72.67
CA SER A 1064 24.14 75.48 71.34
C SER A 1064 25.63 75.15 71.40
N TYR A 1065 26.10 74.34 70.45
CA TYR A 1065 27.50 73.92 70.35
C TYR A 1065 28.10 74.45 69.06
N THR A 1066 29.25 75.12 69.13
CA THR A 1066 29.99 75.54 67.92
C THR A 1066 30.62 74.31 67.28
N LEU A 1067 30.48 74.18 65.96
CA LEU A 1067 31.01 73.07 65.19
C LEU A 1067 32.39 73.39 64.61
N ALA A 1068 33.18 72.34 64.31
CA ALA A 1068 34.45 72.51 63.63
C ALA A 1068 34.23 73.08 62.22
N GLY A 1069 35.14 73.93 61.73
CA GLY A 1069 35.02 74.57 60.41
C GLY A 1069 34.05 75.75 60.32
N GLY A 1070 33.21 75.99 61.33
CA GLY A 1070 32.18 77.04 61.35
C GLY A 1070 30.76 76.48 61.46
N GLY A 1071 29.77 77.31 61.79
CA GLY A 1071 28.40 76.86 62.06
C GLY A 1071 28.19 76.40 63.52
N SER A 1072 26.98 75.96 63.86
CA SER A 1072 26.56 75.59 65.21
C SER A 1072 25.43 74.55 65.21
N LEU A 1073 25.50 73.59 66.14
CA LEU A 1073 24.36 72.76 66.52
C LEU A 1073 23.47 73.58 67.48
N ARG A 1074 22.23 73.88 67.06
CA ARG A 1074 21.31 74.79 67.74
C ARG A 1074 20.00 74.09 68.12
N ALA A 1075 19.54 74.36 69.33
CA ALA A 1075 18.23 73.94 69.78
C ALA A 1075 17.13 74.83 69.18
N PHE A 1076 16.13 74.22 68.56
CA PHE A 1076 14.86 74.83 68.18
C PHE A 1076 13.83 74.62 69.31
N GLY A 1077 12.99 75.63 69.59
CA GLY A 1077 11.95 75.55 70.64
C GLY A 1077 12.44 75.74 72.09
N ALA A 1078 13.73 75.93 72.33
CA ALA A 1078 14.24 76.28 73.67
C ALA A 1078 13.79 77.71 74.09
N PRO A 1079 13.34 77.93 75.33
CA PRO A 1079 12.97 79.27 75.79
C PRO A 1079 14.18 80.23 75.73
N PRO A 1080 13.97 81.54 75.46
CA PRO A 1080 15.08 82.48 75.36
C PRO A 1080 15.89 82.50 76.67
N PRO A 1081 17.23 82.59 76.60
CA PRO A 1081 18.06 82.59 77.80
C PRO A 1081 17.60 83.74 78.73
N PRO A 1082 17.48 83.53 80.05
CA PRO A 1082 17.18 84.63 80.96
C PRO A 1082 18.28 85.69 80.85
N PRO A 1083 17.94 86.99 80.92
CA PRO A 1083 18.94 88.05 80.87
C PRO A 1083 19.97 87.82 81.99
N PRO A 1084 21.27 88.04 81.71
CA PRO A 1084 22.28 87.91 82.75
C PRO A 1084 21.91 88.83 83.92
N PRO A 1085 21.98 88.38 85.19
CA PRO A 1085 21.79 89.27 86.32
C PRO A 1085 22.79 90.43 86.20
N ALA A 1086 22.27 91.66 86.28
CA ALA A 1086 23.06 92.86 86.51
C ALA A 1086 23.97 92.63 87.72
N GLY A 1087 25.23 93.07 87.59
CA GLY A 1087 26.37 92.78 88.48
C GLY A 1087 26.11 92.85 89.99
N VAL A 1088 27.01 92.32 90.81
CA VAL A 1088 28.29 92.95 91.24
C VAL A 1088 28.73 92.14 92.49
N PRO A 1089 29.99 92.09 92.96
CA PRO A 1089 31.32 91.97 92.34
C PRO A 1089 32.08 90.71 92.83
N GLU A 1090 33.15 90.30 92.14
CA GLU A 1090 34.13 89.37 92.74
C GLU A 1090 34.96 90.07 93.83
N PRO A 1091 35.34 89.37 94.91
CA PRO A 1091 36.53 89.77 95.66
C PRO A 1091 37.48 88.59 95.86
N THR A 1092 38.68 88.72 95.29
CA THR A 1092 39.95 88.17 95.80
C THR A 1092 40.02 86.64 95.97
N THR A 1093 40.83 85.94 95.18
CA THR A 1093 42.28 85.82 95.50
C THR A 1093 43.08 85.57 94.20
N LEU A 1094 43.43 86.62 93.46
CA LEU A 1094 44.60 87.53 93.53
C LEU A 1094 45.91 87.00 92.91
N ALA A 1095 46.05 87.33 91.62
CA ALA A 1095 47.11 88.10 90.95
C ALA A 1095 48.56 88.02 91.47
N LEU A 1096 49.49 87.90 90.51
CA LEU A 1096 50.95 87.73 90.68
C LEU A 1096 51.29 86.40 91.38
N LEU A 1097 52.22 85.55 90.95
CA LEU A 1097 53.26 85.56 89.94
C LEU A 1097 53.78 84.10 89.92
N GLY A 1098 54.20 83.55 88.76
CA GLY A 1098 55.20 82.47 88.79
C GLY A 1098 54.99 81.26 87.90
N LEU A 1099 55.61 81.31 86.70
CA LEU A 1099 56.59 80.33 86.20
C LEU A 1099 56.11 78.88 86.03
N SER A 1100 55.80 78.48 84.79
CA SER A 1100 56.75 77.91 83.80
C SER A 1100 56.90 76.40 83.88
N LEU A 1101 56.69 75.75 82.74
CA LEU A 1101 57.37 74.55 82.22
C LEU A 1101 57.89 73.51 83.23
N ALA A 1102 57.53 72.25 83.01
CA ALA A 1102 58.40 71.14 83.42
C ALA A 1102 58.68 70.20 82.24
N GLY A 1103 59.63 70.62 81.41
CA GLY A 1103 60.55 69.68 80.79
C GLY A 1103 61.51 69.16 81.86
N LEU A 1104 61.56 67.83 81.98
CA LEU A 1104 62.68 66.97 82.36
C LEU A 1104 63.61 67.31 83.55
N ARG A 1105 63.75 66.24 84.37
CA ARG A 1105 64.98 65.64 84.94
C ARG A 1105 65.45 66.00 86.37
N LEU A 1106 65.38 64.92 87.17
CA LEU A 1106 66.42 64.31 88.01
C LEU A 1106 66.62 64.78 89.47
N THR A 1107 66.38 63.77 90.33
CA THR A 1107 67.19 63.28 91.46
C THR A 1107 66.96 63.76 92.91
N ARG A 1108 66.59 62.74 93.71
CA ARG A 1108 67.17 62.27 94.98
C ARG A 1108 66.61 62.74 96.34
N ARG A 1109 66.06 61.72 97.03
CA ARG A 1109 66.35 61.21 98.39
C ARG A 1109 65.79 61.95 99.63
N ARG A 1110 64.90 61.21 100.30
CA ARG A 1110 64.87 60.80 101.73
C ARG A 1110 65.14 61.87 102.79
N HIS A 1111 64.14 62.13 103.62
CA HIS A 1111 63.99 61.42 104.89
C HIS A 1111 62.53 61.21 105.25
#